data_AF-A0A2M8G3A4-F1
#
_entry.id   AF-A0A2M8G3A4-F1
#
_cell.length_a   1.000
_cell.length_b   1.000
_cell.length_c   1.000
_cell.angle_alpha   90.00
_cell.angle_beta   90.00
_cell.angle_gamma   90.00
#
_symmetry.space_group_name_H-M   'P 1'
#
loop_
_entity.id
_entity.type
_entity.pdbx_description
1 polymer ?
#
loop_
_entity_poly.entity_id
_entity_poly.type
_entity_poly.pdbx_seq_one_letter_code
_entity_poly.pdbx_strand_id
1 'polypeptide(L)'
;MGHLPLFWYRATVIWWPRLLKNLTIFLDNQLAASVNLRMFFIPMFQDTSVLGRILSLIVRVSRILIGSLVIGLTLTAGCLWFLLWLAITPIFILIWPLDILFQLIKGQSNLTPETKILIKHSRNEPNILKQQLIKDKAAANLLNRLEIAPPAFTGLTAPLTVADWLKLAALEISGPVAPAHLILAMLKLNQWRCQLAATTSAWLEKMRRWQKTPFLWEAAYIVRPIGGVDRGQIGIPTPTLDRYSLDLTRAAQKHQLAEMIGKGKAVTQLVKILSRKNKHNALIIGEPGSGKTTLVKALAQEIVRGVGAASLRFKRLVSLDTSRLAAGAGSAELTARIEQVIAEIKAAANIILFVDEVHQMAIVNQDQPESSDLFRALEPVLDEGSFLFIGATTTENYKKYLAPNEAFSRLFETIELPEASPEETEQLLEYLAWQREQSERVLVTRRAITRIVELAGQYFHDRVLPDKAVNLLDEAVAQVTTSGNNLVTSQTIDQLVTEKTKIPVIGISQNEAQSLLHLEDNLHRRVIGQETAVKAVAQAIRRARTQLKNPGKPIAGFLFAGPTGVGKTETAKALAQEFFGNAQVMIRLDMSEFQTMESVDRLLELLTDAVRHQPYTLVLLDEIEKAHTKVINLFLQVLDDARLTDLNGKTADFANTIIIATTNAKNLKKAFSPEWLNRFSAIITFARLSPVQIEAVIKLKLKLLQQTLAKQEIKLEFAPPVAKILAKAAFSDEWGGRQADRIIQNQVESVVAEKILKNEIVKNQPYLFSL
;
A
#
# COMPACT_ATOMS: atom_id res chain seq x y z
N MET A 1 22.41 15.40 -35.55
CA MET A 1 23.68 14.94 -36.17
C MET A 1 24.95 15.69 -35.68
N GLY A 2 24.88 16.72 -34.82
CA GLY A 2 26.07 17.45 -34.34
C GLY A 2 26.85 16.87 -33.15
N HIS A 3 26.51 15.66 -32.67
CA HIS A 3 27.17 15.04 -31.51
C HIS A 3 28.15 13.91 -31.88
N LEU A 4 28.17 13.45 -33.13
CA LEU A 4 28.99 12.31 -33.53
C LEU A 4 30.49 12.55 -33.26
N PRO A 5 31.09 13.73 -33.60
CA PRO A 5 32.52 13.98 -33.39
C PRO A 5 32.89 14.16 -31.90
N LEU A 6 32.06 14.86 -31.12
CA LEU A 6 32.28 15.09 -29.67
C LEU A 6 32.12 13.80 -28.85
N PHE A 7 31.17 12.95 -29.23
CA PHE A 7 30.98 11.60 -28.70
C PHE A 7 32.16 10.67 -29.09
N TRP A 8 32.72 10.85 -30.28
CA TRP A 8 33.82 10.04 -30.84
C TRP A 8 35.20 10.23 -30.21
N TYR A 9 35.46 11.32 -29.49
CA TYR A 9 36.82 11.61 -29.02
C TYR A 9 36.94 11.89 -27.52
N ARG A 10 36.01 12.65 -26.93
CA ARG A 10 36.09 12.96 -25.50
C ARG A 10 35.76 11.75 -24.62
N ALA A 11 34.92 10.85 -25.12
CA ALA A 11 34.44 9.70 -24.40
C ALA A 11 35.17 8.39 -24.79
N THR A 12 35.78 8.31 -25.99
CA THR A 12 36.44 7.09 -26.51
C THR A 12 37.70 6.68 -25.76
N VAL A 13 38.47 7.62 -25.22
CA VAL A 13 39.63 7.32 -24.34
C VAL A 13 39.18 6.58 -23.07
N ILE A 14 37.97 6.88 -22.58
CA ILE A 14 37.35 6.21 -21.43
C ILE A 14 36.67 4.90 -21.87
N TRP A 15 36.15 4.85 -23.10
CA TRP A 15 35.40 3.70 -23.60
C TRP A 15 36.26 2.54 -24.05
N TRP A 16 37.36 2.76 -24.76
CA TRP A 16 38.18 1.66 -25.27
C TRP A 16 38.69 0.73 -24.16
N PRO A 17 39.23 1.24 -23.05
CA PRO A 17 39.59 0.41 -21.90
C PRO A 17 38.39 -0.31 -21.28
N ARG A 18 37.22 0.34 -21.21
CA ARG A 18 35.98 -0.27 -20.67
C ARG A 18 35.43 -1.35 -21.60
N LEU A 19 35.37 -1.08 -22.90
CA LEU A 19 34.94 -2.00 -23.93
C LEU A 19 35.87 -3.21 -23.98
N LEU A 20 37.19 -3.00 -23.97
CA LEU A 20 38.18 -4.07 -23.92
C LEU A 20 38.07 -4.87 -22.62
N LYS A 21 37.95 -4.20 -21.46
CA LYS A 21 37.71 -4.88 -20.17
C LYS A 21 36.42 -5.69 -20.19
N ASN A 22 35.36 -5.16 -20.76
CA ASN A 22 34.06 -5.82 -20.83
C ASN A 22 34.09 -6.99 -21.83
N LEU A 23 34.82 -6.87 -22.94
CA LEU A 23 35.08 -7.93 -23.90
C LEU A 23 36.02 -9.01 -23.34
N THR A 24 37.02 -8.66 -22.53
CA THR A 24 37.88 -9.66 -21.87
C THR A 24 37.11 -10.41 -20.81
N ILE A 25 36.29 -9.75 -19.99
CA ILE A 25 35.37 -10.43 -19.05
C ILE A 25 34.37 -11.33 -19.79
N PHE A 26 33.93 -10.92 -20.99
CA PHE A 26 33.07 -11.72 -21.87
C PHE A 26 33.77 -12.98 -22.42
N LEU A 27 35.09 -12.92 -22.66
CA LEU A 27 35.92 -14.02 -23.14
C LEU A 27 36.50 -14.92 -22.00
N ASP A 28 36.67 -14.38 -20.79
CA ASP A 28 37.30 -15.02 -19.62
C ASP A 28 36.38 -16.03 -18.89
N ASN A 29 35.25 -16.39 -19.49
CA ASN A 29 34.48 -17.54 -19.02
C ASN A 29 35.22 -18.83 -19.42
N GLN A 30 36.07 -19.33 -18.51
CA GLN A 30 36.75 -20.62 -18.61
C GLN A 30 35.75 -21.76 -18.90
N LEU A 31 35.47 -22.01 -20.17
CA LEU A 31 34.93 -23.26 -20.65
C LEU A 31 36.09 -24.25 -20.64
N ALA A 32 36.23 -24.99 -19.54
CA ALA A 32 37.12 -26.13 -19.52
C ALA A 32 36.78 -27.02 -20.73
N ALA A 33 37.74 -27.22 -21.62
CA ALA A 33 37.58 -28.02 -22.85
C ALA A 33 36.98 -29.42 -22.57
N SER A 34 37.20 -29.94 -21.35
CA SER A 34 36.61 -31.17 -20.83
C SER A 34 35.08 -31.15 -20.66
N VAL A 35 34.49 -30.00 -20.34
CA VAL A 35 33.03 -29.83 -20.19
C VAL A 35 32.35 -29.76 -21.57
N ASN A 36 33.00 -29.12 -22.55
CA ASN A 36 32.52 -29.08 -23.93
C ASN A 36 32.48 -30.48 -24.59
N LEU A 37 33.43 -31.35 -24.25
CA LEU A 37 33.45 -32.72 -24.79
C LEU A 37 32.29 -33.58 -24.26
N ARG A 38 31.93 -33.41 -22.97
CA ARG A 38 30.77 -34.10 -22.36
C ARG A 38 29.43 -33.58 -22.88
N MET A 39 29.35 -32.29 -23.23
CA MET A 39 28.12 -31.65 -23.76
C MET A 39 27.66 -32.18 -25.11
N PHE A 40 28.56 -32.77 -25.90
CA PHE A 40 28.26 -33.31 -27.22
C PHE A 40 27.30 -34.51 -27.19
N PHE A 41 27.19 -35.20 -26.04
CA PHE A 41 26.42 -36.42 -25.90
C PHE A 41 25.21 -36.29 -24.97
N ILE A 42 24.85 -35.07 -24.56
CA ILE A 42 23.67 -34.83 -23.71
C ILE A 42 22.42 -34.79 -24.61
N PRO A 43 21.39 -35.59 -24.33
CA PRO A 43 20.18 -35.65 -25.14
C PRO A 43 19.43 -34.30 -25.18
N MET A 44 18.94 -33.91 -26.35
CA MET A 44 17.97 -32.81 -26.49
C MET A 44 16.54 -33.38 -26.52
N PHE A 45 15.56 -32.60 -26.07
CA PHE A 45 14.13 -32.95 -26.10
C PHE A 45 13.71 -34.15 -25.25
N GLN A 46 14.37 -34.39 -24.11
CA GLN A 46 14.02 -35.47 -23.16
C GLN A 46 14.18 -36.90 -23.73
N ASP A 47 14.69 -37.05 -24.96
CA ASP A 47 14.93 -38.35 -25.58
C ASP A 47 16.34 -38.87 -25.25
N THR A 48 16.43 -39.81 -24.30
CA THR A 48 17.70 -40.39 -23.85
C THR A 48 18.32 -41.38 -24.85
N SER A 49 17.63 -41.66 -25.96
CA SER A 49 18.09 -42.56 -27.02
C SER A 49 19.42 -42.12 -27.62
N VAL A 50 20.14 -43.09 -28.20
CA VAL A 50 21.38 -42.84 -28.95
C VAL A 50 21.12 -41.85 -30.10
N LEU A 51 19.94 -41.91 -30.72
CA LEU A 51 19.54 -41.02 -31.80
C LEU A 51 19.38 -39.57 -31.33
N GLY A 52 18.73 -39.37 -30.17
CA GLY A 52 18.56 -38.05 -29.54
C GLY A 52 19.89 -37.40 -29.17
N ARG A 53 20.88 -38.20 -28.76
CA ARG A 53 22.25 -37.72 -28.48
C ARG A 53 22.99 -37.30 -29.75
N ILE A 54 22.86 -38.05 -30.85
CA ILE A 54 23.47 -37.71 -32.15
C ILE A 54 22.84 -36.43 -32.73
N LEU A 55 21.51 -36.28 -32.64
CA LEU A 55 20.85 -35.06 -33.09
C LEU A 55 21.28 -33.83 -32.27
N SER A 56 21.44 -34.01 -30.96
CA SER A 56 21.98 -32.99 -30.06
C SER A 56 23.39 -32.57 -30.44
N LEU A 57 24.27 -33.54 -30.74
CA LEU A 57 25.62 -33.30 -31.24
C LEU A 57 25.59 -32.39 -32.47
N ILE A 58 24.80 -32.75 -33.48
CA ILE A 58 24.74 -32.02 -34.77
C ILE A 58 24.32 -30.57 -34.54
N VAL A 59 23.20 -30.34 -33.86
CA VAL A 59 22.68 -28.98 -33.63
C VAL A 59 23.65 -28.13 -32.80
N ARG A 60 24.31 -28.72 -31.80
CA ARG A 60 25.28 -28.02 -30.96
C ARG A 60 26.56 -27.67 -31.73
N VAL A 61 27.09 -28.59 -32.54
CA VAL A 61 28.23 -28.33 -33.43
C VAL A 61 27.91 -27.22 -34.42
N SER A 62 26.73 -27.26 -35.07
CA SER A 62 26.29 -26.21 -35.98
C SER A 62 26.20 -24.85 -35.28
N ARG A 63 25.64 -24.80 -34.07
CA ARG A 63 25.51 -23.55 -33.30
C ARG A 63 26.87 -22.99 -32.88
N ILE A 64 27.83 -23.84 -32.51
CA ILE A 64 29.20 -23.42 -32.20
C ILE A 64 29.86 -22.83 -33.44
N LEU A 65 29.82 -23.53 -34.59
CA LEU A 65 30.40 -23.04 -35.83
C LEU A 65 29.81 -21.69 -36.26
N ILE A 66 28.48 -21.55 -36.21
CA ILE A 66 27.78 -20.27 -36.50
C ILE A 66 28.18 -19.18 -35.49
N GLY A 67 28.22 -19.52 -34.20
CA GLY A 67 28.63 -18.59 -33.15
C GLY A 67 30.08 -18.11 -33.31
N SER A 68 31.01 -19.01 -33.59
CA SER A 68 32.42 -18.71 -33.86
C SER A 68 32.59 -17.81 -35.08
N LEU A 69 31.82 -18.06 -36.16
CA LEU A 69 31.80 -17.20 -37.35
C LEU A 69 31.33 -15.79 -37.02
N VAL A 70 30.23 -15.65 -36.28
CA VAL A 70 29.69 -14.34 -35.85
C VAL A 70 30.69 -13.60 -34.97
N ILE A 71 31.32 -14.30 -34.01
CA ILE A 71 32.36 -13.71 -33.14
C ILE A 71 33.54 -13.22 -34.00
N GLY A 72 34.03 -14.03 -34.94
CA GLY A 72 35.11 -13.65 -35.85
C GLY A 72 34.76 -12.42 -36.70
N LEU A 73 33.54 -12.36 -37.26
CA LEU A 73 33.04 -11.20 -38.01
C LEU A 73 32.94 -9.95 -37.13
N THR A 74 32.47 -10.08 -35.89
CA THR A 74 32.40 -8.94 -34.95
C THR A 74 33.76 -8.44 -34.52
N LEU A 75 34.74 -9.33 -34.28
CA LEU A 75 36.11 -8.95 -33.92
C LEU A 75 36.83 -8.27 -35.09
N THR A 76 36.71 -8.82 -36.30
CA THR A 76 37.28 -8.22 -37.51
C THR A 76 36.68 -6.85 -37.79
N ALA A 77 35.35 -6.71 -37.70
CA ALA A 77 34.68 -5.40 -37.79
C ALA A 77 35.15 -4.43 -36.70
N GLY A 78 35.32 -4.89 -35.46
CA GLY A 78 35.85 -4.09 -34.34
C GLY A 78 37.28 -3.61 -34.57
N CYS A 79 38.16 -4.46 -35.10
CA CYS A 79 39.53 -4.10 -35.48
C CYS A 79 39.55 -3.10 -36.63
N LEU A 80 38.76 -3.32 -37.68
CA LEU A 80 38.63 -2.40 -38.81
C LEU A 80 38.13 -1.03 -38.34
N TRP A 81 37.16 -1.02 -37.43
CA TRP A 81 36.63 0.19 -36.82
C TRP A 81 37.67 0.93 -35.96
N PHE A 82 38.49 0.19 -35.20
CA PHE A 82 39.59 0.77 -34.42
C PHE A 82 40.68 1.39 -35.31
N LEU A 83 41.05 0.72 -36.40
CA LEU A 83 42.01 1.25 -37.38
C LEU A 83 41.47 2.50 -38.08
N LEU A 84 40.18 2.51 -38.42
CA LEU A 84 39.50 3.68 -38.98
C LEU A 84 39.49 4.85 -37.99
N TRP A 85 39.28 4.57 -36.69
CA TRP A 85 39.40 5.56 -35.63
C TRP A 85 40.81 6.15 -35.55
N LEU A 86 41.85 5.31 -35.52
CA LEU A 86 43.26 5.74 -35.51
C LEU A 86 43.64 6.60 -36.72
N ALA A 87 43.10 6.31 -37.91
CA ALA A 87 43.38 7.07 -39.13
C ALA A 87 42.67 8.43 -39.19
N ILE A 88 41.47 8.55 -38.61
CA ILE A 88 40.66 9.78 -38.62
C ILE A 88 41.07 10.74 -37.48
N THR A 89 41.69 10.21 -36.42
CA THR A 89 42.14 10.97 -35.24
C THR A 89 43.07 12.14 -35.54
N PRO A 90 44.15 11.98 -36.33
CA PRO A 90 45.07 13.07 -36.64
C PRO A 90 44.42 14.20 -37.44
N ILE A 91 43.51 13.84 -38.36
CA ILE A 91 42.81 14.78 -39.25
C ILE A 91 41.89 15.70 -38.43
N PHE A 92 41.20 15.15 -37.43
CA PHE A 92 40.33 15.94 -36.57
C PHE A 92 41.11 16.78 -35.54
N ILE A 93 42.23 16.29 -34.98
CA ILE A 93 43.09 17.05 -34.06
C ILE A 93 43.60 18.35 -34.70
N LEU A 94 43.77 18.39 -36.02
CA LEU A 94 44.14 19.59 -36.77
C LEU A 94 42.99 20.60 -36.94
N ILE A 95 41.73 20.15 -36.93
CA ILE A 95 40.53 20.99 -37.14
C ILE A 95 39.93 21.47 -35.80
N TRP A 96 40.14 20.70 -34.73
CA TRP A 96 39.47 20.86 -33.45
C TRP A 96 39.90 22.02 -32.53
N PRO A 97 41.12 22.61 -32.61
CA PRO A 97 41.54 23.67 -31.70
C PRO A 97 40.62 24.89 -31.73
N LEU A 98 40.05 25.20 -32.90
CA LEU A 98 39.15 26.34 -33.10
C LEU A 98 37.80 26.18 -32.40
N ASP A 99 37.24 24.97 -32.39
CA ASP A 99 35.90 24.70 -31.84
C ASP A 99 35.91 24.62 -30.30
N ILE A 100 37.02 24.13 -29.73
CA ILE A 100 37.27 24.11 -28.28
C ILE A 100 37.53 25.52 -27.76
N LEU A 101 38.29 26.34 -28.51
CA LEU A 101 38.47 27.76 -28.19
C LEU A 101 37.12 28.50 -28.19
N PHE A 102 36.26 28.23 -29.18
CA PHE A 102 34.94 28.86 -29.29
C PHE A 102 33.97 28.46 -28.16
N GLN A 103 34.06 27.23 -27.66
CA GLN A 103 33.27 26.76 -26.51
C GLN A 103 33.83 27.21 -25.15
N LEU A 104 35.15 27.37 -25.01
CA LEU A 104 35.77 27.93 -23.80
C LEU A 104 35.48 29.43 -23.65
N ILE A 105 35.35 30.16 -24.75
CA ILE A 105 35.08 31.61 -24.75
C ILE A 105 33.60 31.93 -24.44
N LYS A 106 32.65 31.05 -24.78
CA LYS A 106 31.23 31.21 -24.40
C LYS A 106 30.94 30.47 -23.10
N GLY A 107 31.14 31.15 -21.97
CA GLY A 107 30.71 30.70 -20.64
C GLY A 107 29.19 30.62 -20.47
N GLN A 108 28.50 29.77 -21.25
CA GLN A 108 27.09 29.43 -21.04
C GLN A 108 26.97 27.97 -20.60
N SER A 109 26.19 27.77 -19.55
CA SER A 109 25.73 26.46 -19.09
C SER A 109 25.24 25.63 -20.28
N ASN A 110 25.62 24.36 -20.31
CA ASN A 110 25.32 23.48 -21.44
C ASN A 110 23.78 23.34 -21.57
N LEU A 111 23.13 24.01 -22.52
CA LEU A 111 21.66 23.95 -22.69
C LEU A 111 21.27 22.79 -23.60
N THR A 112 20.18 22.08 -23.25
CA THR A 112 19.60 21.09 -24.18
C THR A 112 19.04 21.77 -25.45
N PRO A 113 18.96 21.07 -26.60
CA PRO A 113 18.42 21.63 -27.84
C PRO A 113 17.00 22.18 -27.68
N GLU A 114 16.17 21.48 -26.91
CA GLU A 114 14.78 21.86 -26.58
C GLU A 114 14.74 23.19 -25.83
N THR A 115 15.56 23.34 -24.78
CA THR A 115 15.66 24.60 -24.01
C THR A 115 16.11 25.77 -24.90
N LYS A 116 17.06 25.55 -25.82
CA LYS A 116 17.51 26.60 -26.76
C LYS A 116 16.39 27.08 -27.67
N ILE A 117 15.57 26.15 -28.16
CA ILE A 117 14.41 26.46 -29.02
C ILE A 117 13.36 27.25 -28.24
N LEU A 118 13.06 26.86 -26.99
CA LEU A 118 12.09 27.56 -26.15
C LEU A 118 12.51 29.00 -25.85
N ILE A 119 13.79 29.23 -25.51
CA ILE A 119 14.32 30.58 -25.24
C ILE A 119 14.26 31.46 -26.49
N LYS A 120 14.60 30.90 -27.66
CA LYS A 120 14.54 31.63 -28.93
C LYS A 120 13.11 32.07 -29.25
N HIS A 121 12.12 31.20 -29.03
CA HIS A 121 10.71 31.51 -29.24
C HIS A 121 10.14 32.46 -28.19
N SER A 122 10.67 32.45 -26.96
CA SER A 122 10.21 33.32 -25.89
C SER A 122 10.73 34.75 -25.97
N ARG A 123 11.62 35.07 -26.94
CA ARG A 123 12.25 36.40 -27.10
C ARG A 123 12.88 36.93 -25.81
N ASN A 124 13.41 36.04 -24.96
CA ASN A 124 13.91 36.36 -23.62
C ASN A 124 12.90 37.00 -22.65
N GLU A 125 11.60 36.93 -22.92
CA GLU A 125 10.56 37.39 -21.99
C GLU A 125 10.14 36.26 -21.03
N PRO A 126 10.21 36.46 -19.70
CA PRO A 126 9.86 35.42 -18.73
C PRO A 126 8.41 34.93 -18.83
N ASN A 127 7.46 35.82 -19.14
CA ASN A 127 6.04 35.47 -19.22
C ASN A 127 5.72 34.62 -20.45
N ILE A 128 6.31 34.95 -21.60
CA ILE A 128 6.18 34.14 -22.82
C ILE A 128 6.88 32.79 -22.61
N LEU A 129 8.02 32.76 -21.93
CA LEU A 129 8.73 31.52 -21.63
C LEU A 129 7.88 30.57 -20.77
N LYS A 130 7.15 31.07 -19.76
CA LYS A 130 6.21 30.24 -18.96
C LYS A 130 5.12 29.62 -19.83
N GLN A 131 4.53 30.39 -20.75
CA GLN A 131 3.49 29.89 -21.66
C GLN A 131 4.04 28.83 -22.62
N GLN A 132 5.27 28.99 -23.10
CA GLN A 132 5.93 28.02 -23.97
C GLN A 132 6.34 26.76 -23.21
N LEU A 133 6.78 26.88 -21.95
CA LEU A 133 7.10 25.74 -21.09
C LEU A 133 5.91 24.82 -20.89
N ILE A 134 4.69 25.35 -20.71
CA ILE A 134 3.48 24.53 -20.57
C ILE A 134 3.22 23.67 -21.81
N LYS A 135 3.61 24.15 -23.00
CA LYS A 135 3.42 23.43 -24.26
C LYS A 135 4.47 22.34 -24.48
N ASP A 136 5.61 22.41 -23.80
CA ASP A 136 6.64 21.39 -23.89
C ASP A 136 6.21 20.11 -23.17
N LYS A 137 6.44 18.95 -23.80
CA LYS A 137 5.99 17.66 -23.30
C LYS A 137 6.67 17.26 -21.99
N ALA A 138 7.96 17.56 -21.83
CA ALA A 138 8.71 17.20 -20.63
C ALA A 138 8.30 18.08 -19.43
N ALA A 139 8.12 19.38 -19.69
CA ALA A 139 7.59 20.34 -18.73
C ALA A 139 6.14 20.04 -18.31
N ALA A 140 5.24 19.76 -19.25
CA ALA A 140 3.85 19.39 -18.95
C ALA A 140 3.76 18.09 -18.13
N ASN A 141 4.58 17.09 -18.45
CA ASN A 141 4.65 15.84 -17.69
C ASN A 141 5.08 16.09 -16.23
N LEU A 142 6.08 16.95 -16.01
CA LEU A 142 6.49 17.35 -14.66
C LEU A 142 5.36 18.07 -13.91
N LEU A 143 4.68 19.04 -14.53
CA LEU A 143 3.56 19.77 -13.91
C LEU A 143 2.41 18.83 -13.53
N ASN A 144 2.05 17.89 -14.41
CA ASN A 144 1.01 16.89 -14.13
C ASN A 144 1.39 16.01 -12.93
N ARG A 145 2.64 15.54 -12.85
CA ARG A 145 3.13 14.73 -11.71
C ARG A 145 3.19 15.50 -10.39
N LEU A 146 3.31 16.83 -10.45
CA LEU A 146 3.24 17.73 -9.31
C LEU A 146 1.83 18.17 -8.96
N GLU A 147 0.82 17.81 -9.77
CA GLU A 147 -0.57 18.29 -9.65
C GLU A 147 -0.65 19.81 -9.62
N ILE A 148 0.08 20.46 -10.55
CA ILE A 148 0.06 21.91 -10.72
C ILE A 148 -0.70 22.23 -12.01
N ALA A 149 -1.84 22.90 -11.89
CA ALA A 149 -2.60 23.35 -13.04
C ALA A 149 -1.81 24.41 -13.83
N PRO A 150 -1.87 24.42 -15.18
CA PRO A 150 -1.17 25.40 -16.00
C PRO A 150 -1.43 26.87 -15.61
N PRO A 151 -2.67 27.30 -15.27
CA PRO A 151 -2.94 28.68 -14.85
C PRO A 151 -2.20 29.06 -13.56
N ALA A 152 -2.12 28.13 -12.61
CA ALA A 152 -1.45 28.35 -11.33
C ALA A 152 0.07 28.53 -11.53
N PHE A 153 0.67 27.79 -12.47
CA PHE A 153 2.09 27.97 -12.82
C PHE A 153 2.35 29.32 -13.52
N THR A 154 1.47 29.74 -14.45
CA THR A 154 1.63 31.05 -15.14
C THR A 154 1.46 32.25 -14.21
N GLY A 155 0.65 32.12 -13.16
CA GLY A 155 0.39 33.18 -12.19
C GLY A 155 1.52 33.43 -11.19
N LEU A 156 2.51 32.55 -11.10
CA LEU A 156 3.69 32.74 -10.25
C LEU A 156 4.49 33.96 -10.72
N THR A 157 4.95 34.79 -9.80
CA THR A 157 5.80 35.93 -10.13
C THR A 157 7.15 35.44 -10.66
N ALA A 158 7.63 36.07 -11.73
CA ALA A 158 9.01 35.88 -12.21
C ALA A 158 9.76 37.21 -12.03
N PRO A 159 10.27 37.49 -10.83
CA PRO A 159 11.02 38.73 -10.56
C PRO A 159 12.40 38.76 -11.25
N LEU A 160 12.80 37.67 -11.92
CA LEU A 160 14.13 37.47 -12.50
C LEU A 160 14.12 37.51 -14.03
N THR A 161 15.25 37.89 -14.62
CA THR A 161 15.48 37.76 -16.07
C THR A 161 15.60 36.29 -16.48
N VAL A 162 15.41 35.99 -17.76
CA VAL A 162 15.60 34.62 -18.29
C VAL A 162 17.03 34.11 -18.04
N ALA A 163 18.03 35.00 -18.05
CA ALA A 163 19.42 34.66 -17.77
C ALA A 163 19.64 34.22 -16.31
N ASP A 164 19.06 34.94 -15.36
CA ASP A 164 19.13 34.59 -13.93
C ASP A 164 18.40 33.27 -13.64
N TRP A 165 17.26 33.06 -14.31
CA TRP A 165 16.50 31.81 -14.21
C TRP A 165 17.32 30.60 -14.71
N LEU A 166 18.04 30.74 -15.82
CA LEU A 166 18.94 29.70 -16.34
C LEU A 166 20.12 29.44 -15.39
N LYS A 167 20.64 30.49 -14.75
CA LYS A 167 21.72 30.37 -13.77
C LYS A 167 21.27 29.58 -12.54
N LEU A 168 20.07 29.86 -12.03
CA LEU A 168 19.46 29.10 -10.94
C LEU A 168 19.22 27.64 -11.32
N ALA A 169 18.69 27.38 -12.51
CA ALA A 169 18.47 26.02 -12.99
C ALA A 169 19.79 25.24 -13.17
N ALA A 170 20.88 25.92 -13.54
CA ALA A 170 22.20 25.31 -13.70
C ALA A 170 22.92 24.99 -12.38
N LEU A 171 22.59 25.66 -11.27
CA LEU A 171 23.18 25.39 -9.95
C LEU A 171 22.74 24.05 -9.35
N GLU A 172 21.57 23.54 -9.75
CA GLU A 172 20.96 22.34 -9.16
C GLU A 172 21.34 21.05 -9.90
N ILE A 173 22.04 21.13 -11.04
CA ILE A 173 22.32 19.97 -11.89
C ILE A 173 23.79 19.93 -12.33
N SER A 174 24.34 18.72 -12.45
CA SER A 174 25.67 18.49 -13.00
C SER A 174 25.68 18.36 -14.54
N GLY A 175 24.50 18.43 -15.18
CA GLY A 175 24.28 18.17 -16.61
C GLY A 175 23.59 19.31 -17.36
N PRO A 176 23.14 19.09 -18.61
CA PRO A 176 22.56 20.16 -19.40
C PRO A 176 21.17 20.58 -18.91
N VAL A 177 20.85 21.88 -18.96
CA VAL A 177 19.57 22.44 -18.49
C VAL A 177 18.45 22.05 -19.45
N ALA A 178 17.48 21.28 -18.95
CA ALA A 178 16.26 20.86 -19.64
C ALA A 178 15.06 21.73 -19.24
N PRO A 179 13.95 21.72 -20.00
CA PRO A 179 12.75 22.50 -19.68
C PRO A 179 12.19 22.23 -18.27
N ALA A 180 12.25 20.97 -17.83
CA ALA A 180 11.85 20.55 -16.48
C ALA A 180 12.65 21.25 -15.36
N HIS A 181 13.94 21.52 -15.57
CA HIS A 181 14.79 22.17 -14.57
C HIS A 181 14.47 23.67 -14.41
N LEU A 182 13.96 24.31 -15.47
CA LEU A 182 13.43 25.67 -15.39
C LEU A 182 12.21 25.73 -14.47
N ILE A 183 11.29 24.76 -14.59
CA ILE A 183 10.13 24.66 -13.69
C ILE A 183 10.59 24.49 -12.24
N LEU A 184 11.54 23.59 -11.99
CA LEU A 184 12.10 23.36 -10.66
C LEU A 184 12.68 24.65 -10.04
N ALA A 185 13.50 25.38 -10.79
CA ALA A 185 14.09 26.64 -10.33
C ALA A 185 13.01 27.68 -9.99
N MET A 186 11.92 27.74 -10.77
CA MET A 186 10.83 28.69 -10.54
C MET A 186 9.96 28.33 -9.33
N LEU A 187 9.71 27.04 -9.10
CA LEU A 187 9.03 26.55 -7.90
C LEU A 187 9.87 26.83 -6.64
N LYS A 188 11.19 26.63 -6.74
CA LYS A 188 12.14 26.91 -5.65
C LYS A 188 12.16 28.40 -5.26
N LEU A 189 12.18 29.28 -6.26
CA LEU A 189 12.17 30.74 -6.05
C LEU A 189 10.91 31.21 -5.31
N ASN A 190 9.76 30.63 -5.63
CA ASN A 190 8.49 30.96 -4.99
C ASN A 190 8.22 30.18 -3.70
N GLN A 191 9.19 29.40 -3.21
CA GLN A 191 9.06 28.49 -2.06
C GLN A 191 7.82 27.58 -2.14
N TRP A 192 7.38 27.24 -3.36
CA TRP A 192 6.14 26.51 -3.59
C TRP A 192 6.43 25.07 -4.01
N ARG A 193 6.08 24.10 -3.14
CA ARG A 193 6.24 22.66 -3.40
C ARG A 193 7.67 22.24 -3.80
N CYS A 194 8.70 22.96 -3.32
CA CYS A 194 10.09 22.78 -3.76
C CYS A 194 10.61 21.35 -3.53
N GLN A 195 10.34 20.78 -2.35
CA GLN A 195 10.82 19.45 -1.99
C GLN A 195 10.16 18.35 -2.84
N LEU A 196 8.85 18.50 -3.11
CA LEU A 196 8.11 17.61 -4.01
C LEU A 196 8.63 17.73 -5.45
N ALA A 197 8.95 18.94 -5.92
CA ALA A 197 9.52 19.18 -7.24
C ALA A 197 10.91 18.53 -7.38
N ALA A 198 11.78 18.67 -6.37
CA ALA A 198 13.11 18.07 -6.36
C ALA A 198 13.06 16.54 -6.40
N THR A 199 12.23 15.94 -5.55
CA THR A 199 12.03 14.47 -5.51
C THR A 199 11.42 13.94 -6.80
N THR A 200 10.43 14.63 -7.37
CA THR A 200 9.83 14.27 -8.66
C THR A 200 10.85 14.36 -9.82
N SER A 201 11.70 15.39 -9.82
CA SER A 201 12.79 15.52 -10.81
C SER A 201 13.78 14.35 -10.70
N ALA A 202 14.22 14.01 -9.49
CA ALA A 202 15.11 12.87 -9.25
C ALA A 202 14.46 11.54 -9.70
N TRP A 203 13.15 11.37 -9.48
CA TRP A 203 12.40 10.22 -9.95
C TRP A 203 12.36 10.13 -11.49
N LEU A 204 12.09 11.24 -12.18
CA LEU A 204 12.14 11.28 -13.66
C LEU A 204 13.53 10.92 -14.21
N GLU A 205 14.61 11.30 -13.52
CA GLU A 205 15.96 10.87 -13.87
C GLU A 205 16.19 9.37 -13.64
N LYS A 206 15.61 8.77 -12.59
CA LYS A 206 15.60 7.31 -12.40
C LYS A 206 14.84 6.61 -13.53
N MET A 207 13.66 7.10 -13.91
CA MET A 207 12.87 6.54 -15.03
C MET A 207 13.65 6.55 -16.35
N ARG A 208 14.37 7.64 -16.65
CA ARG A 208 15.25 7.70 -17.84
C ARG A 208 16.35 6.66 -17.81
N ARG A 209 16.82 6.25 -16.62
CA ARG A 209 17.77 5.15 -16.48
C ARG A 209 17.10 3.80 -16.72
N TRP A 210 15.90 3.58 -16.21
CA TRP A 210 15.13 2.33 -16.43
C TRP A 210 14.74 2.11 -17.89
N GLN A 211 14.48 3.19 -18.65
CA GLN A 211 14.16 3.11 -20.09
C GLN A 211 15.36 2.80 -20.99
N LYS A 212 16.60 3.02 -20.52
CA LYS A 212 17.79 2.86 -21.36
C LYS A 212 18.38 1.47 -21.19
N THR A 213 18.53 0.75 -22.30
CA THR A 213 19.49 -0.36 -22.37
C THR A 213 20.89 0.23 -22.42
N PRO A 214 21.72 0.08 -21.37
CA PRO A 214 23.07 0.62 -21.40
C PRO A 214 23.86 -0.07 -22.52
N PHE A 215 24.67 0.71 -23.24
CA PHE A 215 25.57 0.14 -24.26
C PHE A 215 26.83 -0.43 -23.62
N LEU A 216 27.48 -1.41 -24.28
CA LEU A 216 28.69 -2.13 -23.80
C LEU A 216 29.81 -1.25 -23.23
N TRP A 217 29.91 0.00 -23.66
CA TRP A 217 30.94 0.97 -23.27
C TRP A 217 30.51 1.93 -22.13
N GLU A 218 29.23 1.93 -21.73
CA GLU A 218 28.71 2.76 -20.64
C GLU A 218 29.06 2.16 -19.27
N ALA A 219 29.27 3.01 -18.26
CA ALA A 219 29.55 2.56 -16.89
C ALA A 219 28.38 1.77 -16.27
N ALA A 220 27.15 2.02 -16.74
CA ALA A 220 25.95 1.31 -16.31
C ALA A 220 25.80 -0.06 -16.98
N TYR A 221 26.64 -0.41 -17.97
CA TYR A 221 26.61 -1.73 -18.58
C TYR A 221 27.22 -2.77 -17.66
N ILE A 222 26.34 -3.62 -17.13
CA ILE A 222 26.74 -4.80 -16.38
C ILE A 222 27.06 -5.87 -17.42
N VAL A 223 28.35 -6.24 -17.52
CA VAL A 223 28.78 -7.38 -18.34
C VAL A 223 28.06 -8.61 -17.82
N ARG A 224 27.07 -9.06 -18.57
CA ARG A 224 26.46 -10.36 -18.32
C ARG A 224 27.52 -11.36 -18.77
N PRO A 225 28.01 -12.26 -17.91
CA PRO A 225 28.72 -13.41 -18.42
C PRO A 225 27.78 -14.03 -19.45
N ILE A 226 28.25 -14.29 -20.66
CA ILE A 226 27.52 -15.23 -21.51
C ILE A 226 27.39 -16.45 -20.62
N GLY A 227 26.16 -16.80 -20.25
CA GLY A 227 25.89 -18.15 -19.81
C GLY A 227 26.28 -19.00 -21.00
N GLY A 228 27.55 -19.42 -21.07
CA GLY A 228 28.01 -20.37 -22.06
C GLY A 228 27.03 -21.52 -21.96
N VAL A 229 26.40 -21.87 -23.09
CA VAL A 229 25.38 -22.93 -23.24
C VAL A 229 24.70 -23.25 -21.91
N ASP A 230 23.62 -22.52 -21.59
CA ASP A 230 22.74 -22.74 -20.44
C ASP A 230 23.00 -24.05 -19.68
N ARG A 231 23.74 -24.01 -18.56
CA ARG A 231 23.99 -25.23 -17.76
C ARG A 231 22.69 -25.82 -17.21
N GLY A 232 21.57 -25.08 -17.21
CA GLY A 232 20.24 -25.64 -17.01
C GLY A 232 19.84 -26.65 -18.11
N GLN A 233 20.36 -26.51 -19.33
CA GLN A 233 20.25 -27.45 -20.46
C GLN A 233 21.40 -28.48 -20.52
N ILE A 234 22.37 -28.38 -19.61
CA ILE A 234 23.46 -29.36 -19.39
C ILE A 234 23.13 -30.25 -18.18
N GLY A 235 22.18 -29.83 -17.34
CA GLY A 235 21.68 -30.61 -16.22
C GLY A 235 20.99 -31.89 -16.69
N ILE A 236 21.06 -32.90 -15.83
CA ILE A 236 20.27 -34.12 -16.00
C ILE A 236 18.79 -33.70 -16.05
N PRO A 237 18.00 -34.15 -17.04
CA PRO A 237 16.59 -33.79 -17.13
C PRO A 237 15.85 -34.20 -15.85
N THR A 238 15.04 -33.28 -15.33
CA THR A 238 14.26 -33.46 -14.10
C THR A 238 12.75 -33.41 -14.40
N PRO A 239 12.20 -34.44 -15.08
CA PRO A 239 10.82 -34.41 -15.58
C PRO A 239 9.79 -34.32 -14.45
N THR A 240 10.04 -34.95 -13.31
CA THR A 240 9.12 -34.94 -12.17
C THR A 240 9.13 -33.58 -11.49
N LEU A 241 10.32 -33.03 -11.25
CA LEU A 241 10.44 -31.68 -10.70
C LEU A 241 9.75 -30.65 -11.61
N ASP A 242 10.02 -30.67 -12.91
CA ASP A 242 9.49 -29.70 -13.88
C ASP A 242 7.95 -29.72 -13.96
N ARG A 243 7.32 -30.86 -13.66
CA ARG A 243 5.85 -30.98 -13.62
C ARG A 243 5.22 -30.23 -12.45
N TYR A 244 5.90 -30.20 -11.31
CA TYR A 244 5.38 -29.64 -10.05
C TYR A 244 6.05 -28.32 -9.65
N SER A 245 6.83 -27.72 -10.53
CA SER A 245 7.61 -26.54 -10.19
C SER A 245 7.66 -25.48 -11.29
N LEU A 246 8.09 -24.28 -10.90
CA LEU A 246 8.31 -23.16 -11.79
C LEU A 246 9.78 -22.75 -11.76
N ASP A 247 10.41 -22.72 -12.94
CA ASP A 247 11.81 -22.33 -13.11
C ASP A 247 11.98 -20.81 -13.06
N LEU A 248 12.41 -20.31 -11.90
CA LEU A 248 12.63 -18.87 -11.67
C LEU A 248 13.86 -18.36 -12.43
N THR A 249 14.90 -19.18 -12.60
CA THR A 249 16.07 -18.81 -13.41
C THR A 249 15.69 -18.59 -14.88
N ARG A 250 14.84 -19.44 -15.45
CA ARG A 250 14.32 -19.29 -16.81
C ARG A 250 13.42 -18.07 -16.95
N ALA A 251 12.57 -17.80 -15.96
CA ALA A 251 11.76 -16.58 -15.93
C ALA A 251 12.62 -15.31 -15.84
N ALA A 252 13.71 -15.35 -15.07
CA ALA A 252 14.68 -14.25 -14.96
C ALA A 252 15.41 -13.98 -16.28
N GLN A 253 15.83 -15.03 -17.00
CA GLN A 253 16.45 -14.92 -18.33
C GLN A 253 15.52 -14.26 -19.35
N LYS A 254 14.21 -14.53 -19.27
CA LYS A 254 13.19 -13.93 -20.13
C LYS A 254 12.79 -12.51 -19.71
N HIS A 255 13.41 -11.94 -18.68
CA HIS A 255 13.04 -10.63 -18.12
C HIS A 255 11.58 -10.57 -17.62
N GLN A 256 11.05 -11.68 -17.10
CA GLN A 256 9.67 -11.81 -16.62
C GLN A 256 9.54 -11.65 -15.10
N LEU A 257 10.65 -11.50 -14.37
CA LEU A 257 10.63 -11.31 -12.92
C LEU A 257 10.70 -9.83 -12.55
N ALA A 258 9.90 -9.43 -11.57
CA ALA A 258 9.98 -8.10 -10.96
C ALA A 258 11.34 -7.89 -10.27
N GLU A 259 11.86 -6.67 -10.33
CA GLU A 259 13.06 -6.29 -9.58
C GLU A 259 12.72 -6.05 -8.10
N MET A 260 13.65 -6.42 -7.21
CA MET A 260 13.53 -6.09 -5.80
C MET A 260 14.11 -4.69 -5.53
N ILE A 261 13.33 -3.87 -4.82
CA ILE A 261 13.67 -2.48 -4.50
C ILE A 261 13.78 -2.34 -2.98
N GLY A 262 14.71 -1.50 -2.50
CA GLY A 262 14.91 -1.20 -1.08
C GLY A 262 15.67 -2.28 -0.29
N LYS A 263 15.40 -3.57 -0.52
CA LYS A 263 15.90 -4.67 0.32
C LYS A 263 17.17 -5.38 -0.20
N GLY A 264 18.11 -4.64 -0.78
CA GLY A 264 19.35 -5.22 -1.33
C GLY A 264 20.23 -5.97 -0.31
N LYS A 265 20.19 -5.56 0.98
CA LYS A 265 20.91 -6.25 2.05
C LYS A 265 20.44 -7.70 2.25
N ALA A 266 19.13 -7.94 2.15
CA ALA A 266 18.56 -9.28 2.30
C ALA A 266 19.01 -10.21 1.17
N VAL A 267 19.12 -9.71 -0.07
CA VAL A 267 19.67 -10.47 -1.20
C VAL A 267 21.12 -10.86 -0.92
N THR A 268 21.95 -9.91 -0.48
CA THR A 268 23.35 -10.15 -0.14
C THR A 268 23.51 -11.17 0.99
N GLN A 269 22.66 -11.11 2.02
CA GLN A 269 22.65 -12.07 3.11
C GLN A 269 22.26 -13.48 2.63
N LEU A 270 21.22 -13.58 1.80
CA LEU A 270 20.81 -14.85 1.21
C LEU A 270 21.92 -15.46 0.34
N VAL A 271 22.55 -14.67 -0.52
CA VAL A 271 23.72 -15.09 -1.31
C VAL A 271 24.86 -15.56 -0.41
N LYS A 272 25.13 -14.85 0.70
CA LYS A 272 26.17 -15.22 1.66
C LYS A 272 25.89 -16.56 2.32
N ILE A 273 24.64 -16.84 2.70
CA ILE A 273 24.23 -18.12 3.31
C ILE A 273 24.39 -19.26 2.32
N LEU A 274 23.82 -19.13 1.12
CA LEU A 274 23.87 -20.16 0.07
C LEU A 274 25.29 -20.44 -0.45
N SER A 275 26.25 -19.54 -0.21
CA SER A 275 27.65 -19.68 -0.62
C SER A 275 28.54 -20.37 0.42
N ARG A 276 28.02 -20.68 1.62
CA ARG A 276 28.76 -21.39 2.66
C ARG A 276 28.97 -22.86 2.27
N LYS A 277 30.03 -23.49 2.77
CA LYS A 277 30.26 -24.94 2.59
C LYS A 277 29.24 -25.75 3.40
N ASN A 278 29.03 -25.36 4.67
CA ASN A 278 28.10 -26.01 5.61
C ASN A 278 26.98 -25.03 6.00
N LYS A 279 25.82 -25.53 6.41
CA LYS A 279 24.63 -24.72 6.76
C LYS A 279 24.28 -23.70 5.68
N HIS A 280 24.13 -24.22 4.46
CA HIS A 280 23.84 -23.43 3.27
C HIS A 280 22.35 -23.41 2.92
N ASN A 281 21.48 -23.92 3.81
CA ASN A 281 20.04 -23.80 3.68
C ASN A 281 19.55 -22.52 4.36
N ALA A 282 18.59 -21.84 3.74
CA ALA A 282 18.06 -20.57 4.23
C ALA A 282 16.56 -20.67 4.52
N LEU A 283 16.12 -20.04 5.61
CA LEU A 283 14.70 -19.90 5.95
C LEU A 283 14.34 -18.42 6.03
N ILE A 284 13.50 -17.95 5.12
CA ILE A 284 13.01 -16.57 5.05
C ILE A 284 11.76 -16.46 5.93
N ILE A 285 11.83 -15.62 6.96
CA ILE A 285 10.74 -15.42 7.93
C ILE A 285 10.25 -13.98 7.81
N GLY A 286 8.93 -13.80 7.66
CA GLY A 286 8.34 -12.47 7.74
C GLY A 286 6.85 -12.47 7.47
N GLU A 287 6.18 -11.36 7.75
CA GLU A 287 4.73 -11.24 7.60
C GLU A 287 4.25 -11.47 6.14
N PRO A 288 3.00 -11.92 5.93
CA PRO A 288 2.40 -11.99 4.60
C PRO A 288 2.51 -10.64 3.87
N GLY A 289 2.99 -10.64 2.63
CA GLY A 289 3.15 -9.40 1.85
C GLY A 289 4.46 -8.64 2.06
N SER A 290 5.36 -9.07 2.96
CA SER A 290 6.66 -8.39 3.20
C SER A 290 7.69 -8.52 2.05
N GLY A 291 7.37 -9.32 1.02
CA GLY A 291 8.20 -9.52 -0.17
C GLY A 291 9.08 -10.78 -0.16
N LYS A 292 8.71 -11.84 0.59
CA LYS A 292 9.48 -13.11 0.69
C LYS A 292 9.74 -13.75 -0.68
N THR A 293 8.70 -13.96 -1.48
CA THR A 293 8.83 -14.53 -2.83
C THR A 293 9.62 -13.60 -3.77
N THR A 294 9.51 -12.27 -3.58
CA THR A 294 10.26 -11.26 -4.35
C THR A 294 11.77 -11.33 -4.06
N LEU A 295 12.17 -11.62 -2.82
CA LEU A 295 13.57 -11.83 -2.45
C LEU A 295 14.18 -13.00 -3.24
N VAL A 296 13.44 -14.10 -3.39
CA VAL A 296 13.89 -15.28 -4.14
C VAL A 296 13.94 -15.00 -5.65
N LYS A 297 12.97 -14.24 -6.18
CA LYS A 297 12.99 -13.77 -7.57
C LYS A 297 14.22 -12.89 -7.86
N ALA A 298 14.59 -12.02 -6.91
CA ALA A 298 15.81 -11.21 -7.03
C ALA A 298 17.08 -12.07 -7.01
N LEU A 299 17.12 -13.11 -6.17
CA LEU A 299 18.22 -14.09 -6.21
C LEU A 299 18.32 -14.75 -7.58
N ALA A 300 17.21 -15.16 -8.22
CA ALA A 300 17.23 -15.72 -9.57
C ALA A 300 17.82 -14.74 -10.59
N GLN A 301 17.50 -13.45 -10.48
CA GLN A 301 18.08 -12.41 -11.32
C GLN A 301 19.59 -12.27 -11.09
N GLU A 302 20.06 -12.28 -9.84
CA GLU A 302 21.50 -12.22 -9.51
C GLU A 302 22.26 -13.45 -10.04
N ILE A 303 21.68 -14.65 -9.92
CA ILE A 303 22.24 -15.89 -10.48
C ILE A 303 22.40 -15.77 -12.00
N VAL A 304 21.38 -15.24 -12.71
CA VAL A 304 21.43 -15.04 -14.17
C VAL A 304 22.40 -13.93 -14.57
N ARG A 305 22.49 -12.85 -13.79
CA ARG A 305 23.48 -11.78 -13.99
C ARG A 305 24.90 -12.27 -13.72
N GLY A 306 25.07 -13.36 -12.97
CA GLY A 306 26.36 -13.91 -12.59
C GLY A 306 27.17 -13.00 -11.68
N VAL A 307 26.49 -12.11 -10.97
CA VAL A 307 27.00 -11.13 -10.00
C VAL A 307 26.68 -11.64 -8.59
N GLY A 308 27.63 -11.55 -7.66
CA GLY A 308 27.45 -12.01 -6.26
C GLY A 308 28.48 -13.05 -5.82
N ALA A 309 28.26 -14.33 -6.13
CA ALA A 309 29.12 -15.44 -5.67
C ALA A 309 29.40 -16.47 -6.76
N ALA A 310 30.67 -16.89 -6.89
CA ALA A 310 31.10 -17.87 -7.88
C ALA A 310 30.43 -19.24 -7.71
N SER A 311 30.09 -19.63 -6.48
CA SER A 311 29.40 -20.89 -6.12
C SER A 311 27.97 -20.98 -6.64
N LEU A 312 27.29 -19.84 -6.81
CA LEU A 312 25.90 -19.78 -7.27
C LEU A 312 25.81 -19.62 -8.79
N ARG A 313 26.93 -19.37 -9.46
CA ARG A 313 26.97 -19.31 -10.93
C ARG A 313 26.43 -20.61 -11.50
N PHE A 314 25.57 -20.49 -12.50
CA PHE A 314 25.01 -21.62 -13.25
C PHE A 314 24.09 -22.55 -12.46
N LYS A 315 23.70 -22.19 -11.23
CA LYS A 315 22.66 -22.91 -10.50
C LYS A 315 21.28 -22.60 -11.10
N ARG A 316 20.38 -23.57 -11.04
CA ARG A 316 18.99 -23.50 -11.49
C ARG A 316 18.10 -23.30 -10.26
N LEU A 317 17.41 -22.16 -10.16
CA LEU A 317 16.51 -21.88 -9.04
C LEU A 317 15.08 -22.23 -9.44
N VAL A 318 14.48 -23.14 -8.67
CA VAL A 318 13.19 -23.75 -8.98
C VAL A 318 12.26 -23.60 -7.79
N SER A 319 11.04 -23.08 -8.03
CA SER A 319 9.98 -22.94 -7.03
C SER A 319 9.05 -24.14 -7.07
N LEU A 320 9.01 -24.94 -6.02
CA LEU A 320 8.11 -26.09 -5.89
C LEU A 320 6.71 -25.62 -5.48
N ASP A 321 5.68 -26.14 -6.15
CA ASP A 321 4.28 -25.92 -5.80
C ASP A 321 3.78 -27.14 -5.01
N THR A 322 3.72 -26.99 -3.68
CA THR A 322 3.27 -28.03 -2.74
C THR A 322 1.82 -28.45 -3.00
N SER A 323 0.98 -27.52 -3.44
CA SER A 323 -0.43 -27.77 -3.73
C SER A 323 -0.59 -28.66 -4.97
N ARG A 324 0.18 -28.40 -6.04
CA ARG A 324 0.19 -29.26 -7.24
C ARG A 324 0.78 -30.63 -6.95
N LEU A 325 1.77 -30.70 -6.08
CA LEU A 325 2.41 -31.95 -5.68
C LEU A 325 1.43 -32.84 -4.90
N ALA A 326 0.65 -32.25 -3.99
CA ALA A 326 -0.41 -32.92 -3.21
C ALA A 326 -1.69 -33.23 -4.01
N ALA A 327 -1.94 -32.50 -5.11
CA ALA A 327 -3.16 -32.67 -5.90
C ALA A 327 -3.33 -34.11 -6.43
N GLY A 328 -4.44 -34.72 -6.05
CA GLY A 328 -4.85 -36.05 -6.50
C GLY A 328 -3.96 -37.20 -6.03
N ALA A 329 -3.12 -36.99 -4.99
CA ALA A 329 -2.25 -38.02 -4.42
C ALA A 329 -2.71 -38.44 -3.03
N GLY A 330 -2.74 -39.75 -2.76
CA GLY A 330 -2.77 -40.26 -1.38
C GLY A 330 -1.41 -40.04 -0.68
N SER A 331 -1.35 -40.21 0.65
CA SER A 331 -0.12 -39.96 1.44
C SER A 331 1.09 -40.76 0.94
N ALA A 332 0.91 -42.06 0.64
CA ALA A 332 1.99 -42.90 0.11
C ALA A 332 2.48 -42.47 -1.29
N GLU A 333 1.55 -42.05 -2.16
CA GLU A 333 1.89 -41.57 -3.50
C GLU A 333 2.62 -40.22 -3.42
N LEU A 334 2.23 -39.37 -2.46
CA LEU A 334 2.89 -38.10 -2.23
C LEU A 334 4.34 -38.28 -1.80
N THR A 335 4.60 -39.18 -0.86
CA THR A 335 5.95 -39.52 -0.42
C THR A 335 6.80 -40.03 -1.59
N ALA A 336 6.26 -40.93 -2.41
CA ALA A 336 6.95 -41.44 -3.60
C ALA A 336 7.28 -40.32 -4.61
N ARG A 337 6.35 -39.39 -4.85
CA ARG A 337 6.58 -38.21 -5.70
C ARG A 337 7.72 -37.34 -5.15
N ILE A 338 7.78 -37.13 -3.84
CA ILE A 338 8.82 -36.31 -3.19
C ILE A 338 10.18 -37.01 -3.27
N GLU A 339 10.25 -38.30 -2.96
CA GLU A 339 11.48 -39.09 -3.08
C GLU A 339 12.03 -39.05 -4.51
N GLN A 340 11.16 -39.17 -5.51
CA GLN A 340 11.54 -39.05 -6.91
C GLN A 340 12.07 -37.65 -7.26
N VAL A 341 11.40 -36.59 -6.77
CA VAL A 341 11.87 -35.20 -6.95
C VAL A 341 13.25 -35.01 -6.30
N ILE A 342 13.45 -35.51 -5.08
CA ILE A 342 14.74 -35.43 -4.37
C ILE A 342 15.82 -36.18 -5.15
N ALA A 343 15.54 -37.37 -5.66
CA ALA A 343 16.48 -38.15 -6.46
C ALA A 343 16.91 -37.41 -7.74
N GLU A 344 15.96 -36.77 -8.44
CA GLU A 344 16.24 -35.92 -9.60
C GLU A 344 17.11 -34.72 -9.23
N ILE A 345 16.82 -34.06 -8.10
CA ILE A 345 17.59 -32.91 -7.60
C ILE A 345 19.04 -33.31 -7.27
N LYS A 346 19.22 -34.43 -6.55
CA LYS A 346 20.53 -34.97 -6.21
C LYS A 346 21.34 -35.30 -7.47
N ALA A 347 20.71 -35.93 -8.47
CA ALA A 347 21.36 -36.27 -9.72
C ALA A 347 21.80 -35.02 -10.51
N ALA A 348 20.97 -33.98 -10.55
CA ALA A 348 21.26 -32.75 -11.28
C ALA A 348 22.41 -31.92 -10.67
N ALA A 349 22.59 -31.94 -9.34
CA ALA A 349 23.65 -31.27 -8.56
C ALA A 349 23.79 -29.74 -8.76
N ASN A 350 22.95 -29.12 -9.59
CA ASN A 350 22.95 -27.70 -9.89
C ASN A 350 21.65 -27.00 -9.50
N ILE A 351 20.77 -27.64 -8.73
CA ILE A 351 19.45 -27.09 -8.38
C ILE A 351 19.48 -26.40 -7.02
N ILE A 352 18.77 -25.28 -6.94
CA ILE A 352 18.34 -24.62 -5.71
C ILE A 352 16.83 -24.80 -5.63
N LEU A 353 16.36 -25.48 -4.59
CA LEU A 353 14.94 -25.70 -4.36
C LEU A 353 14.39 -24.59 -3.49
N PHE A 354 13.35 -23.92 -3.96
CA PHE A 354 12.57 -22.97 -3.19
C PHE A 354 11.19 -23.54 -2.88
N VAL A 355 10.79 -23.48 -1.62
CA VAL A 355 9.44 -23.85 -1.16
C VAL A 355 8.83 -22.64 -0.48
N ASP A 356 7.78 -22.09 -1.10
CA ASP A 356 6.95 -21.06 -0.46
C ASP A 356 6.05 -21.71 0.59
N GLU A 357 5.76 -20.99 1.67
CA GLU A 357 4.94 -21.48 2.80
C GLU A 357 5.36 -22.88 3.30
N VAL A 358 6.65 -23.08 3.60
CA VAL A 358 7.26 -24.39 3.91
C VAL A 358 6.59 -25.14 5.07
N HIS A 359 5.91 -24.44 5.98
CA HIS A 359 5.12 -25.05 7.05
C HIS A 359 3.93 -25.87 6.52
N GLN A 360 3.45 -25.65 5.30
CA GLN A 360 2.42 -26.50 4.70
C GLN A 360 2.88 -27.95 4.59
N MET A 361 4.18 -28.20 4.41
CA MET A 361 4.73 -29.56 4.42
C MET A 361 4.62 -30.23 5.81
N ALA A 362 4.51 -29.46 6.90
CA ALA A 362 4.24 -29.99 8.22
C ALA A 362 2.78 -30.47 8.34
N ILE A 363 1.85 -29.75 7.71
CA ILE A 363 0.40 -29.90 7.88
C ILE A 363 -0.17 -31.08 7.07
N VAL A 364 0.52 -31.48 6.00
CA VAL A 364 0.00 -32.44 5.00
C VAL A 364 -0.36 -33.84 5.56
N ASN A 365 0.09 -34.22 6.76
CA ASN A 365 -0.11 -35.58 7.28
C ASN A 365 -0.70 -35.74 8.70
N GLN A 366 -0.95 -34.70 9.53
CA GLN A 366 -1.69 -34.79 10.81
C GLN A 366 -1.76 -33.45 11.59
N ASP A 367 -2.69 -33.33 12.56
CA ASP A 367 -2.86 -32.19 13.48
C ASP A 367 -1.67 -31.94 14.44
N GLN A 368 -0.65 -32.81 14.43
CA GLN A 368 0.55 -32.70 15.28
C GLN A 368 1.78 -32.27 14.46
N PRO A 369 2.34 -31.07 14.71
CA PRO A 369 3.49 -30.53 13.96
C PRO A 369 4.78 -31.36 14.06
N GLU A 370 4.95 -32.12 15.14
CA GLU A 370 6.21 -32.79 15.50
C GLU A 370 6.47 -34.10 14.72
N SER A 371 5.46 -34.65 14.04
CA SER A 371 5.50 -35.96 13.41
C SER A 371 5.31 -35.95 11.89
N SER A 372 5.61 -34.83 11.21
CA SER A 372 5.52 -34.80 9.75
C SER A 372 6.53 -35.75 9.10
N ASP A 373 6.02 -36.80 8.44
CA ASP A 373 6.83 -37.76 7.68
C ASP A 373 7.65 -37.08 6.56
N LEU A 374 7.19 -35.93 6.06
CA LEU A 374 7.89 -35.18 5.00
C LEU A 374 9.14 -34.47 5.52
N PHE A 375 9.11 -33.93 6.74
CA PHE A 375 10.31 -33.37 7.35
C PHE A 375 11.34 -34.45 7.63
N ARG A 376 10.91 -35.61 8.15
CA ARG A 376 11.80 -36.76 8.39
C ARG A 376 12.48 -37.25 7.11
N ALA A 377 11.77 -37.25 5.98
CA ALA A 377 12.34 -37.63 4.68
C ALA A 377 13.37 -36.60 4.15
N LEU A 378 13.18 -35.31 4.44
CA LEU A 378 14.04 -34.22 3.96
C LEU A 378 15.26 -33.95 4.86
N GLU A 379 15.13 -34.12 6.17
CA GLU A 379 16.20 -33.90 7.16
C GLU A 379 17.56 -34.50 6.77
N PRO A 380 17.69 -35.81 6.45
CA PRO A 380 19.00 -36.39 6.14
C PRO A 380 19.60 -35.80 4.86
N VAL A 381 18.78 -35.43 3.88
CA VAL A 381 19.22 -34.88 2.61
C VAL A 381 19.69 -33.42 2.76
N LEU A 382 19.01 -32.67 3.60
CA LEU A 382 19.35 -31.28 3.91
C LEU A 382 20.60 -31.18 4.79
N ASP A 383 20.82 -32.13 5.70
CA ASP A 383 22.01 -32.20 6.55
C ASP A 383 23.25 -32.66 5.76
N GLU A 384 23.09 -33.65 4.85
CA GLU A 384 24.14 -34.06 3.90
C GLU A 384 24.58 -32.90 3.00
N GLY A 385 23.70 -31.93 2.76
CA GLY A 385 23.98 -30.77 1.92
C GLY A 385 24.02 -31.13 0.43
N SER A 386 23.22 -32.11 0.01
CA SER A 386 23.22 -32.59 -1.38
C SER A 386 22.76 -31.52 -2.39
N PHE A 387 21.93 -30.58 -1.93
CA PHE A 387 21.47 -29.44 -2.72
C PHE A 387 21.11 -28.24 -1.83
N LEU A 388 20.96 -27.06 -2.44
CA LEU A 388 20.63 -25.83 -1.73
C LEU A 388 19.12 -25.71 -1.55
N PHE A 389 18.66 -25.49 -0.31
CA PHE A 389 17.24 -25.31 0.00
C PHE A 389 16.94 -23.90 0.53
N ILE A 390 15.86 -23.31 0.05
CA ILE A 390 15.29 -22.05 0.55
C ILE A 390 13.83 -22.30 0.94
N GLY A 391 13.50 -22.10 2.21
CA GLY A 391 12.11 -22.08 2.69
C GLY A 391 11.64 -20.65 2.93
N ALA A 392 10.35 -20.39 2.75
CA ALA A 392 9.71 -19.16 3.23
C ALA A 392 8.52 -19.48 4.15
N THR A 393 8.31 -18.68 5.19
CA THR A 393 7.19 -18.83 6.12
C THR A 393 6.83 -17.51 6.79
N THR A 394 5.65 -17.44 7.41
CA THR A 394 5.26 -16.35 8.32
C THR A 394 5.86 -16.53 9.70
N THR A 395 5.98 -15.43 10.46
CA THR A 395 6.48 -15.43 11.83
C THR A 395 5.61 -16.31 12.75
N GLU A 396 4.29 -16.25 12.57
CA GLU A 396 3.33 -17.07 13.32
C GLU A 396 3.50 -18.56 13.00
N ASN A 397 3.50 -18.93 11.72
CA ASN A 397 3.62 -20.33 11.31
C ASN A 397 5.00 -20.90 11.62
N TYR A 398 6.05 -20.07 11.63
CA TYR A 398 7.36 -20.49 12.12
C TYR A 398 7.30 -20.95 13.57
N LYS A 399 6.75 -20.13 14.47
CA LYS A 399 6.63 -20.48 15.89
C LYS A 399 5.75 -21.69 16.13
N LYS A 400 4.69 -21.84 15.34
CA LYS A 400 3.69 -22.91 15.51
C LYS A 400 4.14 -24.26 14.95
N TYR A 401 4.80 -24.29 13.78
CA TYR A 401 5.04 -25.54 13.06
C TYR A 401 6.52 -25.90 12.85
N LEU A 402 7.41 -24.91 12.79
CA LEU A 402 8.83 -25.16 12.48
C LEU A 402 9.72 -25.11 13.71
N ALA A 403 9.50 -24.14 14.60
CA ALA A 403 10.25 -23.99 15.85
C ALA A 403 10.13 -25.18 16.81
N PRO A 404 8.98 -25.88 16.93
CA PRO A 404 8.88 -27.08 17.78
C PRO A 404 9.78 -28.23 17.32
N ASN A 405 10.03 -28.36 16.00
CA ASN A 405 10.96 -29.35 15.47
C ASN A 405 12.39 -28.76 15.43
N GLU A 406 13.12 -28.92 16.54
CA GLU A 406 14.50 -28.44 16.66
C GLU A 406 15.46 -29.09 15.64
N ALA A 407 15.22 -30.36 15.29
CA ALA A 407 16.06 -31.12 14.36
C ALA A 407 16.00 -30.56 12.94
N PHE A 408 14.82 -30.11 12.50
CA PHE A 408 14.64 -29.45 11.21
C PHE A 408 15.10 -27.99 11.27
N SER A 409 14.72 -27.25 12.32
CA SER A 409 15.04 -25.81 12.45
C SER A 409 16.56 -25.52 12.43
N ARG A 410 17.36 -26.36 13.10
CA ARG A 410 18.83 -26.22 13.15
C ARG A 410 19.54 -26.36 11.80
N LEU A 411 18.86 -26.91 10.78
CA LEU A 411 19.41 -27.10 9.43
C LEU A 411 19.42 -25.80 8.62
N PHE A 412 18.68 -24.78 9.06
CA PHE A 412 18.51 -23.53 8.35
C PHE A 412 19.17 -22.35 9.06
N GLU A 413 19.73 -21.43 8.28
CA GLU A 413 19.98 -20.07 8.76
C GLU A 413 18.74 -19.21 8.47
N THR A 414 18.26 -18.48 9.48
CA THR A 414 17.11 -17.61 9.34
C THR A 414 17.48 -16.24 8.74
N ILE A 415 16.61 -15.74 7.86
CA ILE A 415 16.66 -14.39 7.32
C ILE A 415 15.32 -13.73 7.65
N GLU A 416 15.35 -12.79 8.58
CA GLU A 416 14.18 -12.00 8.92
C GLU A 416 13.92 -10.93 7.86
N LEU A 417 12.69 -10.87 7.38
CA LEU A 417 12.22 -9.92 6.40
C LEU A 417 11.13 -9.04 7.03
N PRO A 418 11.51 -7.95 7.71
CA PRO A 418 10.55 -7.06 8.36
C PRO A 418 9.67 -6.33 7.35
N GLU A 419 8.63 -5.67 7.86
CA GLU A 419 7.83 -4.70 7.10
C GLU A 419 8.73 -3.65 6.45
N ALA A 420 8.42 -3.27 5.19
CA ALA A 420 9.20 -2.27 4.47
C ALA A 420 8.98 -0.88 5.07
N SER A 421 10.03 -0.05 5.10
CA SER A 421 9.87 1.34 5.55
C SER A 421 8.96 2.13 4.59
N PRO A 422 8.33 3.24 5.04
CA PRO A 422 7.59 4.12 4.15
C PRO A 422 8.42 4.58 2.94
N GLU A 423 9.70 4.90 3.15
CA GLU A 423 10.61 5.34 2.08
C GLU A 423 10.95 4.21 1.10
N GLU A 424 11.21 2.99 1.60
CA GLU A 424 11.41 1.81 0.74
C GLU A 424 10.17 1.51 -0.09
N THR A 425 8.99 1.66 0.52
CA THR A 425 7.70 1.47 -0.16
C THR A 425 7.47 2.53 -1.23
N GLU A 426 7.75 3.81 -0.95
CA GLU A 426 7.67 4.86 -1.98
C GLU A 426 8.59 4.57 -3.16
N GLN A 427 9.82 4.09 -2.92
CA GLN A 427 10.74 3.72 -4.01
C GLN A 427 10.22 2.55 -4.84
N LEU A 428 9.57 1.56 -4.21
CA LEU A 428 8.92 0.47 -4.93
C LEU A 428 7.74 0.98 -5.77
N LEU A 429 6.87 1.82 -5.20
CA LEU A 429 5.75 2.41 -5.92
C LEU A 429 6.20 3.32 -7.07
N GLU A 430 7.32 4.04 -6.92
CA GLU A 430 7.95 4.82 -8.00
C GLU A 430 8.30 3.95 -9.22
N TYR A 431 8.77 2.72 -8.98
CA TYR A 431 9.07 1.75 -10.04
C TYR A 431 7.81 1.10 -10.62
N LEU A 432 6.90 0.66 -9.76
CA LEU A 432 5.64 0.05 -10.20
C LEU A 432 4.82 1.04 -11.01
N ALA A 433 4.75 2.31 -10.61
CA ALA A 433 4.03 3.33 -11.37
C ALA A 433 4.65 3.58 -12.76
N TRP A 434 5.99 3.53 -12.87
CA TRP A 434 6.65 3.54 -14.19
C TRP A 434 6.27 2.31 -15.02
N GLN A 435 6.25 1.12 -14.41
CA GLN A 435 5.85 -0.11 -15.08
C GLN A 435 4.40 -0.04 -15.59
N ARG A 436 3.46 0.44 -14.77
CA ARG A 436 2.05 0.67 -15.12
C ARG A 436 1.89 1.70 -16.24
N GLU A 437 2.70 2.75 -16.24
CA GLU A 437 2.71 3.74 -17.32
C GLU A 437 3.11 3.12 -18.67
N GLN A 438 4.03 2.14 -18.66
CA GLN A 438 4.42 1.43 -19.89
C GLN A 438 3.38 0.39 -20.33
N SER A 439 2.78 -0.36 -19.39
CA SER A 439 1.83 -1.44 -19.71
C SER A 439 0.43 -0.93 -20.00
N GLU A 440 -0.06 0.02 -19.22
CA GLU A 440 -1.47 0.42 -19.15
C GLU A 440 -1.68 1.90 -19.57
N ARG A 441 -0.60 2.65 -19.82
CA ARG A 441 -0.62 4.09 -20.21
C ARG A 441 -1.27 5.01 -19.18
N VAL A 442 -1.29 4.59 -17.91
CA VAL A 442 -1.77 5.39 -16.78
C VAL A 442 -0.60 6.11 -16.12
N LEU A 443 -0.73 7.42 -15.94
CA LEU A 443 0.25 8.26 -15.25
C LEU A 443 -0.13 8.40 -13.78
N VAL A 444 0.82 8.14 -12.89
CA VAL A 444 0.64 8.29 -11.44
C VAL A 444 1.45 9.48 -10.97
N THR A 445 0.82 10.39 -10.20
CA THR A 445 1.50 11.58 -9.67
C THR A 445 2.40 11.23 -8.49
N ARG A 446 3.43 12.06 -8.24
CA ARG A 446 4.31 11.83 -7.07
C ARG A 446 3.57 12.01 -5.75
N ARG A 447 2.59 12.92 -5.73
CA ARG A 447 1.71 13.13 -4.58
C ARG A 447 0.83 11.91 -4.33
N ALA A 448 0.30 11.27 -5.37
CA ALA A 448 -0.47 10.04 -5.20
C ALA A 448 0.37 8.93 -4.56
N ILE A 449 1.64 8.76 -4.95
CA ILE A 449 2.54 7.76 -4.35
C ILE A 449 2.73 8.00 -2.85
N THR A 450 3.09 9.22 -2.44
CA THR A 450 3.23 9.56 -1.01
C THR A 450 1.90 9.35 -0.29
N ARG A 451 0.81 9.77 -0.92
CA ARG A 451 -0.52 9.66 -0.33
C ARG A 451 -0.95 8.21 -0.13
N ILE A 452 -0.61 7.31 -1.07
CA ILE A 452 -0.84 5.87 -0.95
C ILE A 452 -0.12 5.33 0.29
N VAL A 453 1.16 5.65 0.48
CA VAL A 453 1.93 5.12 1.63
C VAL A 453 1.39 5.65 2.96
N GLU A 454 1.08 6.96 3.03
CA GLU A 454 0.46 7.58 4.20
C GLU A 454 -0.86 6.90 4.58
N LEU A 455 -1.77 6.77 3.62
CA LEU A 455 -3.11 6.23 3.87
C LEU A 455 -3.10 4.72 4.09
N ALA A 456 -2.25 3.99 3.37
CA ALA A 456 -2.01 2.59 3.63
C ALA A 456 -1.51 2.37 5.07
N GLY A 457 -0.54 3.18 5.51
CA GLY A 457 -0.01 3.14 6.88
C GLY A 457 -1.06 3.45 7.94
N GLN A 458 -1.94 4.42 7.68
CA GLN A 458 -2.89 4.92 8.66
C GLN A 458 -4.18 4.09 8.76
N TYR A 459 -4.71 3.59 7.64
CA TYR A 459 -6.07 3.03 7.59
C TYR A 459 -6.14 1.51 7.37
N PHE A 460 -5.04 0.87 6.96
CA PHE A 460 -5.00 -0.56 6.66
C PHE A 460 -4.02 -1.26 7.59
N HIS A 461 -4.55 -1.95 8.61
CA HIS A 461 -3.77 -2.64 9.65
C HIS A 461 -3.77 -4.16 9.49
N ASP A 462 -4.57 -4.70 8.56
CA ASP A 462 -4.69 -6.13 8.27
C ASP A 462 -3.51 -6.70 7.47
N ARG A 463 -2.70 -5.82 6.87
CA ARG A 463 -1.56 -6.15 6.01
C ARG A 463 -0.37 -5.24 6.31
N VAL A 464 0.83 -5.72 5.98
CA VAL A 464 2.07 -4.96 6.14
C VAL A 464 2.48 -4.23 4.86
N LEU A 465 3.28 -3.17 4.98
CA LEU A 465 3.99 -2.59 3.86
C LEU A 465 5.06 -3.57 3.31
N PRO A 466 5.22 -3.64 1.98
CA PRO A 466 4.62 -2.76 0.97
C PRO A 466 3.28 -3.24 0.41
N ASP A 467 2.80 -4.43 0.75
CA ASP A 467 1.66 -5.08 0.10
C ASP A 467 0.37 -4.23 0.08
N LYS A 468 -0.03 -3.68 1.23
CA LYS A 468 -1.20 -2.78 1.31
C LYS A 468 -1.11 -1.56 0.40
N ALA A 469 0.10 -1.01 0.22
CA ALA A 469 0.33 0.15 -0.63
C ALA A 469 0.32 -0.22 -2.11
N VAL A 470 0.87 -1.39 -2.48
CA VAL A 470 0.82 -1.92 -3.85
C VAL A 470 -0.62 -2.23 -4.25
N ASN A 471 -1.40 -2.87 -3.38
CA ASN A 471 -2.81 -3.13 -3.62
C ASN A 471 -3.61 -1.84 -3.83
N LEU A 472 -3.36 -0.81 -3.01
CA LEU A 472 -4.02 0.49 -3.17
C LEU A 472 -3.64 1.18 -4.49
N LEU A 473 -2.38 1.07 -4.93
CA LEU A 473 -1.95 1.55 -6.25
C LEU A 473 -2.69 0.83 -7.39
N ASP A 474 -2.74 -0.50 -7.35
CA ASP A 474 -3.36 -1.31 -8.39
C ASP A 474 -4.88 -1.05 -8.48
N GLU A 475 -5.55 -0.90 -7.34
CA GLU A 475 -6.97 -0.51 -7.29
C GLU A 475 -7.20 0.89 -7.86
N ALA A 476 -6.34 1.87 -7.54
CA ALA A 476 -6.46 3.22 -8.08
C ALA A 476 -6.25 3.27 -9.60
N VAL A 477 -5.29 2.50 -10.11
CA VAL A 477 -5.06 2.37 -11.56
C VAL A 477 -6.25 1.71 -12.24
N ALA A 478 -6.82 0.66 -11.66
CA ALA A 478 -8.01 -0.01 -12.19
C ALA A 478 -9.25 0.90 -12.22
N GLN A 479 -9.49 1.67 -11.15
CA GLN A 479 -10.60 2.63 -11.06
C GLN A 479 -10.50 3.72 -12.12
N VAL A 480 -9.30 4.29 -12.31
CA VAL A 480 -9.04 5.34 -13.31
C VAL A 480 -9.20 4.80 -14.73
N THR A 481 -8.66 3.60 -14.99
CA THR A 481 -8.77 2.92 -16.29
C THR A 481 -10.23 2.63 -16.66
N THR A 482 -11.02 2.15 -15.69
CA THR A 482 -12.46 1.88 -15.89
C THR A 482 -13.26 3.15 -16.18
N SER A 483 -12.84 4.28 -15.58
CA SER A 483 -13.48 5.58 -15.78
C SER A 483 -13.08 6.28 -17.10
N GLY A 484 -12.20 5.67 -17.90
CA GLY A 484 -11.66 6.27 -19.14
C GLY A 484 -10.64 7.39 -18.91
N ASN A 485 -10.23 7.60 -17.65
CA ASN A 485 -9.17 8.53 -17.30
C ASN A 485 -7.80 7.81 -17.35
N ASN A 486 -6.72 8.59 -17.36
CA ASN A 486 -5.35 8.07 -17.41
C ASN A 486 -4.41 8.72 -16.40
N LEU A 487 -4.96 9.40 -15.38
CA LEU A 487 -4.20 10.12 -14.37
C LEU A 487 -4.67 9.73 -12.97
N VAL A 488 -3.77 9.14 -12.19
CA VAL A 488 -3.99 8.84 -10.77
C VAL A 488 -3.40 9.99 -9.95
N THR A 489 -4.29 10.74 -9.28
CA THR A 489 -3.93 11.89 -8.44
C THR A 489 -4.12 11.59 -6.95
N SER A 490 -3.59 12.43 -6.06
CA SER A 490 -3.83 12.34 -4.62
C SER A 490 -5.32 12.34 -4.26
N GLN A 491 -6.15 13.09 -4.98
CA GLN A 491 -7.61 13.12 -4.80
C GLN A 491 -8.26 11.79 -5.16
N THR A 492 -7.79 11.13 -6.21
CA THR A 492 -8.23 9.78 -6.60
C THR A 492 -7.98 8.79 -5.46
N ILE A 493 -6.80 8.87 -4.82
CA ILE A 493 -6.46 8.00 -3.68
C ILE A 493 -7.33 8.32 -2.47
N ASP A 494 -7.55 9.61 -2.15
CA ASP A 494 -8.43 10.00 -1.05
C ASP A 494 -9.85 9.45 -1.25
N GLN A 495 -10.41 9.57 -2.46
CA GLN A 495 -11.74 9.04 -2.81
C GLN A 495 -11.79 7.52 -2.65
N LEU A 496 -10.81 6.81 -3.21
CA LEU A 496 -10.73 5.35 -3.13
C LEU A 496 -10.67 4.85 -1.68
N VAL A 497 -9.81 5.47 -0.86
CA VAL A 497 -9.70 5.09 0.56
C VAL A 497 -10.98 5.44 1.31
N THR A 498 -11.62 6.57 1.04
CA THR A 498 -12.91 6.91 1.66
C THR A 498 -14.02 5.95 1.27
N GLU A 499 -14.10 5.52 0.01
CA GLU A 499 -15.09 4.54 -0.43
C GLU A 499 -14.88 3.17 0.23
N LYS A 500 -13.62 2.75 0.37
CA LYS A 500 -13.22 1.45 0.92
C LYS A 500 -13.35 1.38 2.44
N THR A 501 -12.89 2.41 3.14
CA THR A 501 -12.85 2.45 4.61
C THR A 501 -14.09 3.07 5.23
N LYS A 502 -14.93 3.75 4.42
CA LYS A 502 -16.04 4.61 4.86
C LYS A 502 -15.60 5.79 5.75
N ILE A 503 -14.30 6.03 5.89
CA ILE A 503 -13.76 7.15 6.65
C ILE A 503 -13.47 8.32 5.68
N PRO A 504 -13.96 9.53 5.95
CA PRO A 504 -13.61 10.70 5.16
C PRO A 504 -12.14 11.07 5.38
N VAL A 505 -11.32 10.89 4.35
CA VAL A 505 -9.87 11.11 4.35
C VAL A 505 -9.50 12.51 3.83
N ILE A 506 -10.40 13.12 3.06
CA ILE A 506 -10.28 14.49 2.58
C ILE A 506 -10.27 15.44 3.80
N GLY A 507 -9.52 16.54 3.71
CA GLY A 507 -9.67 17.65 4.65
C GLY A 507 -11.14 18.11 4.74
N ILE A 508 -11.49 18.81 5.82
CA ILE A 508 -12.88 19.26 6.06
C ILE A 508 -13.43 19.91 4.79
N SER A 509 -14.42 19.26 4.15
CA SER A 509 -15.05 19.81 2.95
C SER A 509 -15.76 21.11 3.30
N GLN A 510 -16.00 22.02 2.33
CA GLN A 510 -16.75 23.25 2.63
C GLN A 510 -18.13 22.95 3.25
N ASN A 511 -18.80 21.89 2.78
CA ASN A 511 -20.08 21.44 3.32
C ASN A 511 -19.94 20.92 4.77
N GLU A 512 -18.89 20.15 5.06
CA GLU A 512 -18.63 19.67 6.40
C GLU A 512 -18.26 20.82 7.35
N ALA A 513 -17.45 21.78 6.90
CA ALA A 513 -17.09 22.95 7.68
C ALA A 513 -18.34 23.77 8.04
N GLN A 514 -19.24 23.99 7.08
CA GLN A 514 -20.52 24.65 7.34
C GLN A 514 -21.39 23.85 8.32
N SER A 515 -21.46 22.53 8.18
CA SER A 515 -22.18 21.66 9.12
C SER A 515 -21.62 21.76 10.54
N LEU A 516 -20.30 21.72 10.69
CA LEU A 516 -19.61 21.85 11.99
C LEU A 516 -19.79 23.22 12.64
N LEU A 517 -19.88 24.29 11.86
CA LEU A 517 -20.15 25.65 12.34
C LEU A 517 -21.58 25.82 12.84
N HIS A 518 -22.54 25.09 12.27
CA HIS A 518 -23.96 25.11 12.65
C HIS A 518 -24.38 23.85 13.43
N LEU A 519 -23.40 23.14 14.02
CA LEU A 519 -23.64 21.85 14.64
C LEU A 519 -24.59 21.97 15.84
N GLU A 520 -24.48 23.03 16.64
CA GLU A 520 -25.42 23.31 17.73
C GLU A 520 -26.86 23.44 17.21
N ASP A 521 -27.08 24.29 16.21
CA ASP A 521 -28.40 24.53 15.63
C ASP A 521 -29.01 23.25 15.05
N ASN A 522 -28.17 22.46 14.38
CA ASN A 522 -28.57 21.17 13.81
C ASN A 522 -28.95 20.16 14.89
N LEU A 523 -28.17 20.05 15.97
CA LEU A 523 -28.50 19.20 17.11
C LEU A 523 -29.80 19.64 17.80
N HIS A 524 -30.04 20.95 17.92
CA HIS A 524 -31.26 21.50 18.52
C HIS A 524 -32.54 21.22 17.72
N ARG A 525 -32.44 20.80 16.45
CA ARG A 525 -33.61 20.31 15.69
C ARG A 525 -34.21 19.05 16.30
N ARG A 526 -33.41 18.26 17.03
CA ARG A 526 -33.84 17.00 17.69
C ARG A 526 -33.74 17.07 19.20
N VAL A 527 -32.76 17.79 19.73
CA VAL A 527 -32.49 17.91 21.17
C VAL A 527 -33.09 19.21 21.70
N ILE A 528 -34.12 19.09 22.52
CA ILE A 528 -34.79 20.24 23.14
C ILE A 528 -34.11 20.62 24.45
N GLY A 529 -33.77 21.90 24.59
CA GLY A 529 -33.03 22.42 25.73
C GLY A 529 -31.58 21.93 25.75
N GLN A 530 -31.02 21.75 26.95
CA GLN A 530 -29.64 21.26 27.13
C GLN A 530 -28.57 22.12 26.43
N GLU A 531 -28.77 23.44 26.36
CA GLU A 531 -27.89 24.42 25.68
C GLU A 531 -26.41 24.22 26.04
N THR A 532 -26.11 24.08 27.34
CA THR A 532 -24.75 23.88 27.84
C THR A 532 -24.15 22.56 27.36
N ALA A 533 -24.96 21.50 27.30
CA ALA A 533 -24.52 20.19 26.86
C ALA A 533 -24.25 20.16 25.35
N VAL A 534 -25.20 20.66 24.55
CA VAL A 534 -25.09 20.72 23.09
C VAL A 534 -23.88 21.57 22.67
N LYS A 535 -23.71 22.74 23.29
CA LYS A 535 -22.54 23.61 23.06
C LYS A 535 -21.22 22.91 23.40
N ALA A 536 -21.17 22.17 24.52
CA ALA A 536 -19.97 21.44 24.91
C ALA A 536 -19.62 20.30 23.92
N VAL A 537 -20.63 19.55 23.46
CA VAL A 537 -20.46 18.53 22.40
C VAL A 537 -19.91 19.19 21.14
N ALA A 538 -20.58 20.23 20.64
CA ALA A 538 -20.22 20.86 19.37
C ALA A 538 -18.80 21.47 19.40
N GLN A 539 -18.43 22.12 20.51
CA GLN A 539 -17.07 22.63 20.70
C GLN A 539 -16.02 21.52 20.71
N ALA A 540 -16.27 20.40 21.38
CA ALA A 540 -15.34 19.27 21.41
C ALA A 540 -15.17 18.62 20.04
N ILE A 541 -16.25 18.45 19.29
CA ILE A 541 -16.22 17.91 17.91
C ILE A 541 -15.46 18.85 16.96
N ARG A 542 -15.69 20.17 17.04
CA ARG A 542 -14.93 21.14 16.25
C ARG A 542 -13.43 21.06 16.56
N ARG A 543 -13.04 21.00 17.84
CA ARG A 543 -11.62 20.83 18.23
C ARG A 543 -11.02 19.55 17.67
N ALA A 544 -11.79 18.45 17.66
CA ALA A 544 -11.35 17.17 17.14
C ALA A 544 -11.10 17.19 15.62
N ARG A 545 -11.85 17.98 14.86
CA ARG A 545 -11.73 18.06 13.39
C ARG A 545 -10.68 19.05 12.90
N THR A 546 -10.28 20.05 13.68
CA THR A 546 -9.31 21.09 13.25
C THR A 546 -7.83 20.64 13.25
N GLN A 547 -7.54 19.36 13.01
CA GLN A 547 -6.18 18.76 13.04
C GLN A 547 -5.37 18.98 14.35
N LEU A 548 -6.00 19.51 15.40
CA LEU A 548 -5.42 19.66 16.75
C LEU A 548 -5.53 18.36 17.58
N LYS A 549 -5.99 17.29 16.93
CA LYS A 549 -6.25 15.99 17.55
C LYS A 549 -5.03 15.09 17.39
N ASN A 550 -4.70 14.35 18.45
CA ASN A 550 -3.74 13.25 18.37
C ASN A 550 -4.31 12.10 17.51
N PRO A 551 -3.64 11.66 16.43
CA PRO A 551 -4.12 10.58 15.57
C PRO A 551 -4.28 9.24 16.29
N GLY A 552 -3.59 9.01 17.41
CA GLY A 552 -3.71 7.79 18.23
C GLY A 552 -4.91 7.76 19.18
N LYS A 553 -5.82 8.73 19.13
CA LYS A 553 -7.00 8.81 20.02
C LYS A 553 -8.31 8.75 19.23
N PRO A 554 -9.45 8.35 19.85
CA PRO A 554 -10.77 8.51 19.24
C PRO A 554 -11.07 9.97 18.89
N ILE A 555 -11.96 10.22 17.92
CA ILE A 555 -12.37 11.58 17.51
C ILE A 555 -12.73 12.41 18.74
N ALA A 556 -13.61 11.88 19.58
CA ALA A 556 -13.90 12.45 20.88
C ALA A 556 -14.43 11.36 21.82
N GLY A 557 -14.08 11.47 23.10
CA GLY A 557 -14.70 10.72 24.18
C GLY A 557 -15.59 11.63 25.01
N PHE A 558 -16.84 11.25 25.22
CA PHE A 558 -17.78 11.97 26.10
C PHE A 558 -18.31 11.11 27.23
N LEU A 559 -18.45 11.72 28.41
CA LEU A 559 -19.25 11.17 29.50
C LEU A 559 -20.50 12.03 29.68
N PHE A 560 -21.67 11.50 29.33
CA PHE A 560 -22.96 12.15 29.50
C PHE A 560 -23.54 11.80 30.87
N ALA A 561 -23.52 12.76 31.78
CA ALA A 561 -23.99 12.61 33.15
C ALA A 561 -25.31 13.34 33.38
N GLY A 562 -26.30 12.67 33.96
CA GLY A 562 -27.57 13.28 34.33
C GLY A 562 -28.65 12.24 34.64
N PRO A 563 -29.84 12.64 35.11
CA PRO A 563 -30.92 11.68 35.38
C PRO A 563 -31.42 10.99 34.10
N THR A 564 -32.21 9.93 34.24
CA THR A 564 -32.82 9.24 33.09
C THR A 564 -33.83 10.15 32.38
N GLY A 565 -34.02 9.96 31.07
CA GLY A 565 -35.06 10.67 30.31
C GLY A 565 -34.78 12.13 29.95
N VAL A 566 -33.58 12.66 30.21
CA VAL A 566 -33.21 14.07 29.91
C VAL A 566 -32.65 14.32 28.51
N GLY A 567 -32.46 13.26 27.70
CA GLY A 567 -32.01 13.37 26.31
C GLY A 567 -30.59 12.87 26.01
N LYS A 568 -29.89 12.25 26.96
CA LYS A 568 -28.51 11.72 26.75
C LYS A 568 -28.37 10.88 25.48
N THR A 569 -29.17 9.82 25.36
CA THR A 569 -29.20 8.90 24.20
C THR A 569 -29.67 9.60 22.93
N GLU A 570 -30.58 10.58 23.04
CA GLU A 570 -31.09 11.31 21.87
C GLU A 570 -30.03 12.27 21.31
N THR A 571 -29.23 12.91 22.17
CA THR A 571 -28.08 13.71 21.75
C THR A 571 -27.03 12.85 21.04
N ALA A 572 -26.77 11.63 21.51
CA ALA A 572 -25.88 10.70 20.81
C ALA A 572 -26.41 10.33 19.42
N LYS A 573 -27.71 10.01 19.30
CA LYS A 573 -28.37 9.73 18.00
C LYS A 573 -28.39 10.92 17.06
N ALA A 574 -28.63 12.13 17.58
CA ALA A 574 -28.60 13.35 16.80
C ALA A 574 -27.18 13.64 16.31
N LEU A 575 -26.17 13.49 17.16
CA LEU A 575 -24.77 13.61 16.77
C LEU A 575 -24.37 12.57 15.72
N ALA A 576 -24.82 11.32 15.87
CA ALA A 576 -24.58 10.28 14.89
C ALA A 576 -25.14 10.67 13.50
N GLN A 577 -26.37 11.20 13.47
CA GLN A 577 -27.03 11.66 12.25
C GLN A 577 -26.32 12.86 11.61
N GLU A 578 -25.95 13.87 12.40
CA GLU A 578 -25.37 15.12 11.87
C GLU A 578 -23.89 14.97 11.48
N PHE A 579 -23.12 14.17 12.23
CA PHE A 579 -21.69 14.01 12.00
C PHE A 579 -21.36 12.88 11.01
N PHE A 580 -22.04 11.74 11.11
CA PHE A 580 -21.80 10.59 10.23
C PHE A 580 -22.82 10.48 9.08
N GLY A 581 -23.84 11.35 9.05
CA GLY A 581 -24.90 11.35 8.04
C GLY A 581 -26.00 10.30 8.26
N ASN A 582 -25.82 9.37 9.19
CA ASN A 582 -26.78 8.29 9.44
C ASN A 582 -26.73 7.82 10.90
N ALA A 583 -27.86 7.89 11.60
CA ALA A 583 -27.98 7.42 12.99
C ALA A 583 -27.81 5.90 13.16
N GLN A 584 -28.05 5.09 12.12
CA GLN A 584 -27.90 3.62 12.17
C GLN A 584 -26.44 3.16 12.21
N VAL A 585 -25.51 4.06 11.93
CA VAL A 585 -24.07 3.81 12.07
C VAL A 585 -23.69 3.60 13.53
N MET A 586 -24.47 4.15 14.47
CA MET A 586 -24.19 4.11 15.89
C MET A 586 -24.28 2.68 16.45
N ILE A 587 -23.20 2.22 17.06
CA ILE A 587 -23.16 0.97 17.83
C ILE A 587 -23.62 1.30 19.26
N ARG A 588 -24.78 0.77 19.66
CA ARG A 588 -25.31 0.94 21.02
C ARG A 588 -25.11 -0.33 21.83
N LEU A 589 -24.52 -0.18 23.00
CA LEU A 589 -24.27 -1.26 23.95
C LEU A 589 -24.91 -0.91 25.29
N ASP A 590 -25.79 -1.79 25.79
CA ASP A 590 -26.35 -1.67 27.13
C ASP A 590 -25.38 -2.28 28.14
N MET A 591 -24.80 -1.45 29.00
CA MET A 591 -23.79 -1.88 29.96
C MET A 591 -24.36 -2.77 31.07
N SER A 592 -25.69 -2.84 31.21
CA SER A 592 -26.37 -3.76 32.11
C SER A 592 -26.20 -5.22 31.67
N GLU A 593 -25.99 -5.48 30.37
CA GLU A 593 -25.71 -6.83 29.85
C GLU A 593 -24.29 -7.30 30.16
N PHE A 594 -23.40 -6.37 30.53
CA PHE A 594 -21.96 -6.60 30.68
C PHE A 594 -21.48 -6.58 32.15
N GLN A 595 -22.27 -7.17 33.04
CA GLN A 595 -22.02 -7.20 34.49
C GLN A 595 -21.07 -8.34 34.92
N THR A 596 -20.95 -9.40 34.13
CA THR A 596 -20.22 -10.63 34.48
C THR A 596 -18.91 -10.75 33.70
N MET A 597 -17.98 -11.56 34.17
CA MET A 597 -16.69 -11.74 33.47
C MET A 597 -16.84 -12.33 32.07
N GLU A 598 -17.70 -13.34 31.89
CA GLU A 598 -17.97 -13.97 30.59
C GLU A 598 -18.54 -12.98 29.56
N SER A 599 -19.37 -12.03 30.04
CA SER A 599 -19.91 -10.98 29.17
C SER A 599 -18.84 -10.02 28.64
N VAL A 600 -17.71 -9.86 29.35
CA VAL A 600 -16.59 -9.00 28.90
C VAL A 600 -15.92 -9.56 27.66
N ASP A 601 -15.74 -10.88 27.58
CA ASP A 601 -15.11 -11.52 26.44
C ASP A 601 -16.02 -11.44 25.21
N ARG A 602 -17.34 -11.61 25.40
CA ARG A 602 -18.34 -11.38 24.35
C ARG A 602 -18.38 -9.92 23.88
N LEU A 603 -18.25 -8.96 24.79
CA LEU A 603 -18.16 -7.54 24.45
C LEU A 603 -16.93 -7.25 23.59
N LEU A 604 -15.78 -7.81 23.97
CA LEU A 604 -14.52 -7.68 23.23
C LEU A 604 -14.68 -8.14 21.79
N GLU A 605 -15.21 -9.34 21.57
CA GLU A 605 -15.41 -9.88 20.22
C GLU A 605 -16.41 -9.04 19.42
N LEU A 606 -17.58 -8.74 20.00
CA LEU A 606 -18.63 -7.99 19.31
C LEU A 606 -18.17 -6.59 18.92
N LEU A 607 -17.51 -5.87 19.84
CA LEU A 607 -17.09 -4.50 19.61
C LEU A 607 -15.89 -4.44 18.64
N THR A 608 -14.93 -5.36 18.79
CA THR A 608 -13.78 -5.44 17.88
C THR A 608 -14.24 -5.74 16.46
N ASP A 609 -15.17 -6.68 16.29
CA ASP A 609 -15.70 -7.03 14.97
C ASP A 609 -16.53 -5.87 14.37
N ALA A 610 -17.42 -5.27 15.15
CA ALA A 610 -18.27 -4.17 14.68
C ALA A 610 -17.45 -2.94 14.25
N VAL A 611 -16.43 -2.55 15.02
CA VAL A 611 -15.58 -1.39 14.70
C VAL A 611 -14.63 -1.69 13.54
N ARG A 612 -14.17 -2.93 13.36
CA ARG A 612 -13.37 -3.31 12.17
C ARG A 612 -14.19 -3.21 10.88
N HIS A 613 -15.46 -3.59 10.91
CA HIS A 613 -16.35 -3.46 9.76
C HIS A 613 -16.81 -2.02 9.51
N GLN A 614 -16.94 -1.23 10.58
CA GLN A 614 -17.42 0.14 10.52
C GLN A 614 -16.59 1.09 11.40
N PRO A 615 -15.37 1.45 10.97
CA PRO A 615 -14.43 2.22 11.80
C PRO A 615 -14.82 3.70 11.96
N TYR A 616 -15.63 4.24 11.05
CA TYR A 616 -16.22 5.57 11.14
C TYR A 616 -17.60 5.49 11.81
N THR A 617 -17.62 5.40 13.13
CA THR A 617 -18.85 5.16 13.90
C THR A 617 -18.91 5.92 15.23
N LEU A 618 -20.10 5.96 15.83
CA LEU A 618 -20.33 6.38 17.21
C LEU A 618 -20.59 5.14 18.08
N VAL A 619 -19.78 4.93 19.10
CA VAL A 619 -19.99 3.88 20.11
C VAL A 619 -20.67 4.49 21.33
N LEU A 620 -21.89 4.04 21.63
CA LEU A 620 -22.67 4.47 22.78
C LEU A 620 -22.69 3.37 23.86
N LEU A 621 -22.07 3.64 25.00
CA LEU A 621 -22.07 2.81 26.20
C LEU A 621 -23.14 3.35 27.15
N ASP A 622 -24.33 2.72 27.17
CA ASP A 622 -25.45 3.19 27.97
C ASP A 622 -25.36 2.64 29.41
N GLU A 623 -25.51 3.50 30.41
CA GLU A 623 -25.46 3.16 31.85
C GLU A 623 -24.14 2.51 32.31
N ILE A 624 -23.00 3.13 31.96
CA ILE A 624 -21.65 2.60 32.18
C ILE A 624 -21.32 2.25 33.64
N GLU A 625 -21.99 2.85 34.62
CA GLU A 625 -21.85 2.48 36.04
C GLU A 625 -22.33 1.05 36.36
N LYS A 626 -23.08 0.41 35.46
CA LYS A 626 -23.58 -0.96 35.62
C LYS A 626 -22.60 -2.01 35.09
N ALA A 627 -21.63 -1.62 34.27
CA ALA A 627 -20.68 -2.56 33.70
C ALA A 627 -19.75 -3.16 34.76
N HIS A 628 -19.21 -4.33 34.46
CA HIS A 628 -18.09 -4.90 35.21
C HIS A 628 -16.86 -3.98 35.14
N THR A 629 -16.09 -3.90 36.23
CA THR A 629 -14.89 -3.02 36.31
C THR A 629 -13.87 -3.27 35.20
N LYS A 630 -13.74 -4.51 34.73
CA LYS A 630 -12.85 -4.86 33.61
C LYS A 630 -13.26 -4.17 32.30
N VAL A 631 -14.56 -3.95 32.06
CA VAL A 631 -15.05 -3.19 30.90
C VAL A 631 -14.64 -1.72 31.01
N ILE A 632 -14.79 -1.13 32.19
CA ILE A 632 -14.39 0.26 32.45
C ILE A 632 -12.88 0.45 32.15
N ASN A 633 -12.06 -0.48 32.63
CA ASN A 633 -10.61 -0.46 32.41
C ASN A 633 -10.23 -0.65 30.93
N LEU A 634 -10.94 -1.53 30.22
CA LEU A 634 -10.76 -1.72 28.79
C LEU A 634 -11.00 -0.41 28.02
N PHE A 635 -12.04 0.34 28.38
CA PHE A 635 -12.31 1.62 27.74
C PHE A 635 -11.33 2.74 28.13
N LEU A 636 -10.53 2.59 29.22
CA LEU A 636 -9.37 3.48 29.44
C LEU A 636 -8.40 3.36 28.26
N GLN A 637 -8.01 2.12 27.94
CA GLN A 637 -7.09 1.84 26.86
C GLN A 637 -7.64 2.33 25.52
N VAL A 638 -8.93 2.12 25.26
CA VAL A 638 -9.56 2.58 24.01
C VAL A 638 -9.59 4.12 23.93
N LEU A 639 -9.84 4.83 25.03
CA LEU A 639 -9.84 6.30 25.05
C LEU A 639 -8.43 6.90 24.91
N ASP A 640 -7.38 6.16 25.29
CA ASP A 640 -5.99 6.62 25.21
C ASP A 640 -5.26 6.24 23.92
N ASP A 641 -5.41 5.00 23.46
CA ASP A 641 -4.64 4.44 22.34
C ASP A 641 -5.51 4.13 21.12
N ALA A 642 -6.83 4.32 21.23
CA ALA A 642 -7.79 4.05 20.18
C ALA A 642 -7.68 2.62 19.61
N ARG A 643 -7.27 1.66 20.44
CA ARG A 643 -7.06 0.28 20.03
C ARG A 643 -7.68 -0.68 21.03
N LEU A 644 -8.28 -1.72 20.48
CA LEU A 644 -8.79 -2.85 21.25
C LEU A 644 -8.42 -4.14 20.55
N THR A 645 -7.89 -5.10 21.31
CA THR A 645 -7.52 -6.42 20.79
C THR A 645 -8.36 -7.49 21.48
N ASP A 646 -8.97 -8.38 20.69
CA ASP A 646 -9.73 -9.51 21.22
C ASP A 646 -8.84 -10.68 21.64
N LEU A 647 -9.45 -11.76 22.15
CA LEU A 647 -8.74 -12.98 22.56
C LEU A 647 -8.08 -13.74 21.40
N ASN A 648 -8.55 -13.52 20.17
CA ASN A 648 -8.02 -14.13 18.95
C ASN A 648 -6.89 -13.30 18.34
N GLY A 649 -6.45 -12.22 19.00
CA GLY A 649 -5.42 -11.30 18.49
C GLY A 649 -5.91 -10.32 17.43
N LYS A 650 -7.20 -10.29 17.12
CA LYS A 650 -7.78 -9.31 16.19
C LYS A 650 -7.80 -7.94 16.85
N THR A 651 -7.28 -6.93 16.16
CA THR A 651 -7.23 -5.56 16.67
C THR A 651 -8.17 -4.65 15.89
N ALA A 652 -8.97 -3.84 16.60
CA ALA A 652 -9.84 -2.80 16.06
C ALA A 652 -9.27 -1.41 16.34
N ASP A 653 -9.39 -0.52 15.34
CA ASP A 653 -8.93 0.88 15.41
C ASP A 653 -10.12 1.82 15.64
N PHE A 654 -10.11 2.50 16.77
CA PHE A 654 -11.11 3.45 17.24
C PHE A 654 -10.75 4.90 16.93
N ALA A 655 -9.65 5.17 16.22
CA ALA A 655 -9.18 6.53 15.98
C ALA A 655 -10.23 7.37 15.25
N ASN A 656 -11.08 6.74 14.45
CA ASN A 656 -12.15 7.38 13.69
C ASN A 656 -13.53 7.24 14.33
N THR A 657 -13.58 6.92 15.63
CA THR A 657 -14.83 6.76 16.38
C THR A 657 -15.11 7.92 17.32
N ILE A 658 -16.40 8.18 17.59
CA ILE A 658 -16.85 8.98 18.74
C ILE A 658 -17.31 8.00 19.82
N ILE A 659 -16.78 8.10 21.02
CA ILE A 659 -17.16 7.24 22.15
C ILE A 659 -17.99 8.07 23.13
N ILE A 660 -19.21 7.64 23.40
CA ILE A 660 -20.11 8.26 24.38
C ILE A 660 -20.44 7.24 25.45
N ALA A 661 -20.12 7.53 26.69
CA ALA A 661 -20.60 6.80 27.85
C ALA A 661 -21.72 7.61 28.53
N THR A 662 -22.84 6.98 28.90
CA THR A 662 -23.90 7.63 29.67
C THR A 662 -23.88 7.14 31.11
N THR A 663 -24.23 8.02 32.05
CA THR A 663 -24.36 7.65 33.46
C THR A 663 -25.49 8.39 34.15
N ASN A 664 -26.14 7.69 35.08
CA ASN A 664 -27.14 8.26 35.98
C ASN A 664 -26.57 8.63 37.36
N ALA A 665 -25.25 8.49 37.56
CA ALA A 665 -24.60 8.78 38.82
C ALA A 665 -24.71 10.27 39.19
N LYS A 666 -25.24 10.56 40.38
CA LYS A 666 -25.30 11.94 40.93
C LYS A 666 -23.92 12.48 41.31
N ASN A 667 -23.00 11.61 41.73
CA ASN A 667 -21.64 11.98 42.12
C ASN A 667 -20.61 11.16 41.34
N LEU A 668 -20.08 11.76 40.27
CA LEU A 668 -19.12 11.13 39.37
C LEU A 668 -17.83 10.67 40.07
N LYS A 669 -17.32 11.46 41.03
CA LYS A 669 -16.09 11.13 41.77
C LYS A 669 -16.23 9.91 42.68
N LYS A 670 -17.47 9.52 43.02
CA LYS A 670 -17.75 8.30 43.79
C LYS A 670 -17.97 7.10 42.87
N ALA A 671 -18.54 7.32 41.68
CA ALA A 671 -18.86 6.26 40.73
C ALA A 671 -17.66 5.82 39.89
N PHE A 672 -16.74 6.74 39.58
CA PHE A 672 -15.61 6.48 38.69
C PHE A 672 -14.29 7.02 39.26
N SER A 673 -13.18 6.38 38.89
CA SER A 673 -11.85 6.84 39.27
C SER A 673 -11.52 8.18 38.58
N PRO A 674 -10.70 9.06 39.20
CA PRO A 674 -10.24 10.30 38.57
C PRO A 674 -9.48 10.04 37.26
N GLU A 675 -8.72 8.95 37.21
CA GLU A 675 -8.00 8.53 36.00
C GLU A 675 -8.96 8.34 34.82
N TRP A 676 -10.06 7.63 35.03
CA TRP A 676 -11.06 7.38 34.00
C TRP A 676 -11.77 8.65 33.54
N LEU A 677 -12.17 9.49 34.48
CA LEU A 677 -12.81 10.78 34.18
C LEU A 677 -11.91 11.68 33.32
N ASN A 678 -10.59 11.66 33.56
CA ASN A 678 -9.61 12.48 32.85
C ASN A 678 -9.30 12.01 31.43
N ARG A 679 -9.77 10.82 31.01
CA ARG A 679 -9.57 10.32 29.63
C ARG A 679 -10.63 10.84 28.65
N PHE A 680 -11.77 11.30 29.15
CA PHE A 680 -12.80 11.89 28.30
C PHE A 680 -12.38 13.27 27.80
N SER A 681 -12.70 13.55 26.53
CA SER A 681 -12.51 14.86 25.94
C SER A 681 -13.38 15.93 26.60
N ALA A 682 -14.57 15.54 27.07
CA ALA A 682 -15.43 16.37 27.89
C ALA A 682 -16.40 15.52 28.74
N ILE A 683 -16.64 15.97 29.97
CA ILE A 683 -17.75 15.49 30.80
C ILE A 683 -18.90 16.46 30.62
N ILE A 684 -20.05 15.95 30.17
CA ILE A 684 -21.20 16.74 29.77
C ILE A 684 -22.36 16.46 30.72
N THR A 685 -22.82 17.51 31.39
CA THR A 685 -23.90 17.43 32.37
C THR A 685 -25.24 17.80 31.72
N PHE A 686 -26.25 16.96 31.94
CA PHE A 686 -27.61 17.15 31.47
C PHE A 686 -28.52 17.53 32.63
N ALA A 687 -29.28 18.61 32.44
CA ALA A 687 -30.23 19.11 33.42
C ALA A 687 -31.59 18.41 33.27
N ARG A 688 -32.41 18.44 34.33
CA ARG A 688 -33.81 18.04 34.24
C ARG A 688 -34.56 18.99 33.30
N LEU A 689 -35.48 18.44 32.52
CA LEU A 689 -36.30 19.22 31.58
C LEU A 689 -37.36 20.02 32.34
N SER A 690 -37.56 21.27 31.94
CA SER A 690 -38.67 22.09 32.43
C SER A 690 -40.00 21.64 31.78
N PRO A 691 -41.16 21.97 32.38
CA PRO A 691 -42.47 21.68 31.77
C PRO A 691 -42.62 22.24 30.35
N VAL A 692 -42.06 23.44 30.10
CA VAL A 692 -42.05 24.09 28.79
C VAL A 692 -41.22 23.28 27.78
N GLN A 693 -40.06 22.77 28.21
CA GLN A 693 -39.22 21.92 27.37
C GLN A 693 -39.89 20.58 27.06
N ILE A 694 -40.63 20.00 28.02
CA ILE A 694 -41.37 18.75 27.80
C ILE A 694 -42.51 18.95 26.80
N GLU A 695 -43.22 20.08 26.88
CA GLU A 695 -44.21 20.44 25.86
C GLU A 695 -43.58 20.53 24.47
N ALA A 696 -42.40 21.15 24.34
CA ALA A 696 -41.67 21.20 23.09
C ALA A 696 -41.22 19.82 22.59
N VAL A 697 -40.77 18.92 23.49
CA VAL A 697 -40.46 17.52 23.15
C VAL A 697 -41.68 16.79 22.61
N ILE A 698 -42.85 16.95 23.24
CA ILE A 698 -44.08 16.32 22.78
C ILE A 698 -44.50 16.87 21.42
N LYS A 699 -44.45 18.19 21.21
CA LYS A 699 -44.71 18.79 19.89
C LYS A 699 -43.81 18.18 18.81
N LEU A 700 -42.53 17.98 19.11
CA LEU A 700 -41.58 17.36 18.19
C LEU A 700 -41.95 15.91 17.88
N LYS A 701 -42.32 15.10 18.89
CA LYS A 701 -42.76 13.71 18.70
C LYS A 701 -44.06 13.59 17.92
N LEU A 702 -45.05 14.43 18.22
CA LEU A 702 -46.31 14.49 17.46
C LEU A 702 -46.06 14.84 16.00
N LYS A 703 -45.15 15.78 15.73
CA LYS A 703 -44.75 16.12 14.36
C LYS A 703 -44.08 14.94 13.63
N LEU A 704 -43.23 14.16 14.31
CA LEU A 704 -42.64 12.94 13.75
C LEU A 704 -43.70 11.86 13.47
N LEU A 705 -44.67 11.69 14.36
CA LEU A 705 -45.80 10.78 14.17
C LEU A 705 -46.64 11.20 12.95
N GLN A 706 -46.94 12.50 12.84
CA GLN A 706 -47.63 13.07 11.68
C GLN A 706 -46.87 12.79 10.37
N GLN A 707 -45.55 12.98 10.35
CA GLN A 707 -44.72 12.67 9.18
C GLN A 707 -44.70 11.18 8.84
N THR A 708 -44.74 10.30 9.85
CA THR A 708 -44.75 8.85 9.67
C THR A 708 -46.08 8.38 9.06
N LEU A 709 -47.20 8.89 9.58
CA LEU A 709 -48.54 8.62 9.08
C LEU A 709 -48.77 9.22 7.69
N ALA A 710 -48.18 10.39 7.40
CA ALA A 710 -48.25 11.00 6.07
C ALA A 710 -47.65 10.10 4.98
N LYS A 711 -46.60 9.32 5.28
CA LYS A 711 -46.03 8.32 4.36
C LYS A 711 -46.99 7.17 4.04
N GLN A 712 -47.96 6.94 4.93
CA GLN A 712 -49.05 5.96 4.75
C GLN A 712 -50.32 6.61 4.20
N GLU A 713 -50.20 7.82 3.64
CA GLU A 713 -51.31 8.61 3.10
C GLU A 713 -52.33 9.06 4.16
N ILE A 714 -51.95 9.07 5.44
CA ILE A 714 -52.81 9.51 6.54
C ILE A 714 -52.42 10.93 6.94
N LYS A 715 -53.31 11.91 6.69
CA LYS A 715 -53.08 13.32 7.03
C LYS A 715 -53.64 13.62 8.42
N LEU A 716 -52.82 13.42 9.44
CA LEU A 716 -53.18 13.73 10.83
C LEU A 716 -52.74 15.14 11.21
N GLU A 717 -53.61 15.93 11.83
CA GLU A 717 -53.27 17.22 12.44
C GLU A 717 -53.61 17.21 13.92
N PHE A 718 -52.90 17.97 14.75
CA PHE A 718 -53.14 18.01 16.20
C PHE A 718 -53.68 19.38 16.59
N ALA A 719 -54.77 19.38 17.36
CA ALA A 719 -55.30 20.64 17.90
C ALA A 719 -54.26 21.31 18.83
N PRO A 720 -54.18 22.65 18.88
CA PRO A 720 -53.20 23.38 19.69
C PRO A 720 -53.06 22.96 21.17
N PRO A 721 -54.15 22.62 21.90
CA PRO A 721 -54.02 22.24 23.32
C PRO A 721 -53.46 20.83 23.54
N VAL A 722 -53.46 19.95 22.53
CA VAL A 722 -53.09 18.52 22.68
C VAL A 722 -51.71 18.37 23.28
N ALA A 723 -50.71 19.08 22.75
CA ALA A 723 -49.34 18.98 23.25
C ALA A 723 -49.20 19.42 24.72
N LYS A 724 -49.95 20.45 25.13
CA LYS A 724 -49.93 20.97 26.50
C LYS A 724 -50.61 20.01 27.49
N ILE A 725 -51.72 19.38 27.07
CA ILE A 725 -52.42 18.36 27.86
C ILE A 725 -51.52 17.15 28.07
N LEU A 726 -50.92 16.63 26.99
CA LEU A 726 -49.98 15.50 27.04
C LEU A 726 -48.74 15.85 27.88
N ALA A 727 -48.23 17.08 27.81
CA ALA A 727 -47.09 17.53 28.61
C ALA A 727 -47.39 17.51 30.10
N LYS A 728 -48.59 17.97 30.49
CA LYS A 728 -49.04 17.92 31.88
C LYS A 728 -49.19 16.48 32.37
N ALA A 729 -49.69 15.57 31.54
CA ALA A 729 -49.82 14.15 31.87
C ALA A 729 -48.48 13.41 31.91
N ALA A 730 -47.52 13.80 31.07
CA ALA A 730 -46.20 13.17 30.99
C ALA A 730 -45.19 13.68 32.03
N PHE A 731 -45.44 14.84 32.65
CA PHE A 731 -44.53 15.44 33.62
C PHE A 731 -44.70 14.82 35.01
N SER A 732 -43.57 14.44 35.62
CA SER A 732 -43.49 14.13 37.06
C SER A 732 -42.18 14.65 37.65
N ASP A 733 -42.20 15.02 38.94
CA ASP A 733 -41.01 15.53 39.65
C ASP A 733 -39.90 14.48 39.80
N GLU A 734 -40.26 13.18 39.79
CA GLU A 734 -39.33 12.06 39.89
C GLU A 734 -38.75 11.61 38.55
N TRP A 735 -39.59 11.47 37.52
CA TRP A 735 -39.21 10.83 36.25
C TRP A 735 -39.04 11.80 35.08
N GLY A 736 -39.29 13.10 35.30
CA GLY A 736 -39.24 14.11 34.24
C GLY A 736 -40.16 13.74 33.07
N GLY A 737 -39.65 13.83 31.84
CA GLY A 737 -40.38 13.50 30.61
C GLY A 737 -40.31 12.04 30.16
N ARG A 738 -39.83 11.11 30.99
CA ARG A 738 -39.65 9.68 30.62
C ARG A 738 -40.95 9.00 30.17
N GLN A 739 -42.09 9.46 30.68
CA GLN A 739 -43.39 8.90 30.32
C GLN A 739 -43.93 9.43 28.99
N ALA A 740 -43.30 10.43 28.36
CA ALA A 740 -43.83 11.07 27.15
C ALA A 740 -44.13 10.08 26.02
N ASP A 741 -43.24 9.10 25.77
CA ASP A 741 -43.49 8.06 24.75
C ASP A 741 -44.72 7.22 25.09
N ARG A 742 -44.80 6.74 26.33
CA ARG A 742 -45.93 5.91 26.79
C ARG A 742 -47.24 6.68 26.75
N ILE A 743 -47.23 7.96 27.11
CA ILE A 743 -48.41 8.83 27.09
C ILE A 743 -48.86 9.08 25.65
N ILE A 744 -47.94 9.37 24.72
CA ILE A 744 -48.28 9.51 23.29
C ILE A 744 -48.81 8.18 22.74
N GLN A 745 -48.16 7.06 23.03
CA GLN A 745 -48.58 5.75 22.57
C GLN A 745 -49.99 5.40 23.06
N ASN A 746 -50.28 5.62 24.34
CA ASN A 746 -51.58 5.28 24.94
C ASN A 746 -52.69 6.27 24.54
N GLN A 747 -52.43 7.57 24.60
CA GLN A 747 -53.47 8.59 24.43
C GLN A 747 -53.62 9.06 22.99
N VAL A 748 -52.62 8.85 22.13
CA VAL A 748 -52.65 9.29 20.73
C VAL A 748 -52.59 8.11 19.78
N GLU A 749 -51.51 7.33 19.79
CA GLU A 749 -51.31 6.28 18.77
C GLU A 749 -52.38 5.19 18.85
N SER A 750 -52.73 4.75 20.05
CA SER A 750 -53.76 3.73 20.27
C SER A 750 -55.14 4.20 19.78
N VAL A 751 -55.48 5.47 20.06
CA VAL A 751 -56.75 6.08 19.63
C VAL A 751 -56.79 6.27 18.11
N VAL A 752 -55.69 6.74 17.53
CA VAL A 752 -55.55 6.89 16.07
C VAL A 752 -55.65 5.53 15.38
N ALA A 753 -54.98 4.50 15.90
CA ALA A 753 -55.03 3.14 15.36
C ALA A 753 -56.46 2.57 15.40
N GLU A 754 -57.18 2.74 16.52
CA GLU A 754 -58.57 2.31 16.63
C GLU A 754 -59.48 3.03 15.61
N LYS A 755 -59.30 4.35 15.44
CA LYS A 755 -60.06 5.14 14.47
C LYS A 755 -59.75 4.76 13.02
N ILE A 756 -58.50 4.39 12.72
CA ILE A 756 -58.11 3.84 11.40
C ILE A 756 -58.83 2.51 11.17
N LEU A 757 -58.82 1.60 12.16
CA LEU A 757 -59.49 0.29 12.05
C LEU A 757 -61.02 0.41 11.93
N LYS A 758 -61.61 1.43 12.53
CA LYS A 758 -63.04 1.77 12.41
C LYS A 758 -63.41 2.53 11.13
N ASN A 759 -62.44 2.81 10.24
CA ASN A 759 -62.61 3.65 9.04
C ASN A 759 -63.09 5.09 9.32
N GLU A 760 -62.85 5.62 10.53
CA GLU A 760 -63.13 7.02 10.86
C GLU A 760 -62.05 7.97 10.30
N ILE A 761 -60.82 7.47 10.15
CA ILE A 761 -59.71 8.19 9.52
C ILE A 761 -59.52 7.63 8.10
N VAL A 762 -59.92 8.42 7.11
CA VAL A 762 -59.85 8.04 5.69
C VAL A 762 -58.53 8.51 5.08
N LYS A 763 -57.93 7.69 4.23
CA LYS A 763 -56.71 8.04 3.49
C LYS A 763 -56.90 9.34 2.69
N ASN A 764 -55.84 10.14 2.65
CA ASN A 764 -55.73 11.44 1.98
C ASN A 764 -56.66 12.56 2.49
N GLN A 765 -57.50 12.31 3.48
CA GLN A 765 -58.32 13.32 4.14
C GLN A 765 -57.65 13.83 5.42
N PRO A 766 -57.66 15.16 5.67
CA PRO A 766 -57.15 15.71 6.91
C PRO A 766 -58.06 15.33 8.07
N TYR A 767 -57.47 14.79 9.13
CA TYR A 767 -58.17 14.49 10.38
C TYR A 767 -57.53 15.30 11.52
N LEU A 768 -58.34 16.13 12.18
CA LEU A 768 -57.90 16.92 13.34
C LEU A 768 -58.10 16.09 14.61
N PHE A 769 -56.99 15.70 15.23
CA PHE A 769 -56.95 14.99 16.50
C PHE A 769 -57.07 15.97 17.67
N SER A 770 -58.03 15.68 18.55
CA SER A 770 -58.24 16.35 19.84
C SER A 770 -58.38 15.30 20.94
N LEU A 771 -57.87 15.62 22.14
CA LEU A 771 -57.95 14.79 23.35
C LEU A 771 -59.20 15.05 24.17
#